data_AF-A0A3D4CTK1-F1
#
_entry.id   AF-A0A3D4CTK1-F1
#
_cell.length_a   1.000
_cell.length_b   1.000
_cell.length_c   1.000
_cell.angle_alpha   90.00
_cell.angle_beta   90.00
_cell.angle_gamma   90.00
#
_symmetry.space_group_name_H-M   'P 1'
#
loop_
_entity.id
_entity.type
_entity.pdbx_description
1 polymer ?
#
loop_
_entity_poly.entity_id
_entity_poly.type
_entity_poly.pdbx_seq_one_letter_code
_entity_poly.pdbx_strand_id
1 'polypeptide(L)'
;RDLNALLERPILLREQRDDFMLYRFGRNSDRVPLQDLAAYYQLYREQVDYDGRAARNPLGRNRLQINNPDFTPGSRFKREYTNLYRMPVPVKVQFLLSYIGSQRQRPARNDPNQSRYKVHIGITPAVTLWNPYNIPLVLNHGPDRSTQIRFFNLPIALRWKKVGARGTYESARPTSLSWITNRDRYGSGVFRAGNGDRHTGFELFVGGQTPIVFAPGEVRVFSLRQTSGPEGGAQIEDTNQYRPIREVDPGWDPTNWLELPRSDRNQDRVHVEQERDGPLGRHDDGIGGALSFDSNDQISFSVSAAENVDLANGAALQFFFRQSSVVRQGEGGAGDNKWMRRQFQMISRMHERGPGGRESQAAIDFHRELMRKGFPGESDEIEFPAISGREIVGQTRPFLLVSLTAGCEVYHSTAGDAHGRRFASRPFLHSTPIVACPFVDREDHDSFYHHGWNWWVQDINSVLEAAVQVDPNNVNSYYGGGYSAEYGTTHLIQQEVPLTPIHSIGALSHARLGGYSLANDHLGPGAGETQVSYQYTTATGANGLFPHMVQAIGNSYAHPYLGPAEAVGSWTREFSQSSGPKEIPMVDHSYLANKALWDDYFFSSIAPHLVDVFGGDQRVTADEIAQRVFFGEGQLPNRRIVPYREGLSRSSLEELFGSDRAALDRAETMASHLLVRGPFNVNSTSVDAWRALFSSLRGKAVATLGLEDSLEPNAPIRADISDGSPVSATSVSNGEAYEGSPADPIEMEQWTSRRSLTDDEVNSLAEAMVKQVKKRGPFLSLSEFVNRRLGGGDRQLSVKGALQAALDDPDVSINEGFRGPIRSFSEEEVSRMNPAFPEALEGPVAYGSAA
;
A
#
# COMPACT_ATOMS: atom_id res chain seq x y z
N ARG A 1 7.70 -28.00 -15.39
CA ARG A 1 6.63 -27.46 -16.28
C ARG A 1 7.05 -26.08 -16.77
N ASP A 2 6.73 -25.71 -18.01
CA ASP A 2 7.07 -24.40 -18.57
C ASP A 2 6.10 -23.29 -18.09
N LEU A 3 6.62 -22.27 -17.40
CA LEU A 3 5.85 -21.12 -16.95
C LEU A 3 5.47 -20.18 -18.08
N ASN A 4 6.26 -20.05 -19.15
CA ASN A 4 5.86 -19.19 -20.28
C ASN A 4 4.55 -19.71 -20.87
N ALA A 5 4.42 -21.02 -21.11
CA ALA A 5 3.18 -21.62 -21.59
C ALA A 5 1.96 -21.43 -20.65
N LEU A 6 2.18 -21.43 -19.32
CA LEU A 6 1.10 -21.33 -18.34
C LEU A 6 0.66 -19.89 -18.07
N LEU A 7 1.61 -18.98 -17.87
CA LEU A 7 1.34 -17.60 -17.46
C LEU A 7 0.90 -16.71 -18.63
N GLU A 8 1.13 -17.13 -19.87
CA GLU A 8 0.68 -16.43 -21.08
C GLU A 8 -0.85 -16.54 -21.33
N ARG A 9 -1.50 -17.49 -20.65
CA ARG A 9 -2.92 -17.83 -20.82
C ARG A 9 -3.83 -16.83 -20.13
N PRO A 10 -5.02 -16.53 -20.67
CA PRO A 10 -6.01 -15.72 -19.96
C PRO A 10 -6.33 -16.27 -18.57
N ILE A 11 -6.45 -15.40 -17.57
CA ILE A 11 -6.85 -15.79 -16.21
C ILE A 11 -8.32 -16.24 -16.22
N LEU A 12 -8.55 -17.52 -15.89
CA LEU A 12 -9.90 -18.11 -15.83
C LEU A 12 -10.33 -18.37 -14.38
N LEU A 13 -11.35 -17.65 -13.89
CA LEU A 13 -11.87 -17.80 -12.51
C LEU A 13 -12.43 -19.18 -12.17
N ARG A 14 -12.74 -19.99 -13.20
CA ARG A 14 -13.22 -21.37 -13.05
C ARG A 14 -12.09 -22.36 -12.75
N GLU A 15 -10.83 -21.98 -12.94
CA GLU A 15 -9.65 -22.82 -12.69
C GLU A 15 -9.27 -22.77 -11.21
N GLN A 16 -10.11 -23.38 -10.38
CA GLN A 16 -9.96 -23.40 -8.92
C GLN A 16 -9.48 -24.75 -8.37
N ARG A 17 -9.08 -25.65 -9.26
CA ARG A 17 -8.55 -26.97 -8.90
C ARG A 17 -7.10 -26.85 -8.41
N ASP A 18 -6.65 -27.86 -7.67
CA ASP A 18 -5.36 -27.88 -6.96
C ASP A 18 -4.15 -27.78 -7.88
N ASP A 19 -4.28 -28.27 -9.11
CA ASP A 19 -3.29 -28.19 -10.18
C ASP A 19 -3.02 -26.74 -10.66
N PHE A 20 -3.88 -25.79 -10.27
CA PHE A 20 -3.71 -24.36 -10.50
C PHE A 20 -3.35 -23.57 -9.23
N MET A 21 -3.02 -24.26 -8.14
CA MET A 21 -2.63 -23.62 -6.88
C MET A 21 -1.14 -23.81 -6.65
N LEU A 22 -0.43 -22.73 -6.29
CA LEU A 22 0.93 -22.84 -5.77
C LEU A 22 0.91 -23.54 -4.41
N TYR A 23 -0.06 -23.18 -3.55
CA TYR A 23 -0.32 -23.82 -2.27
C TYR A 23 -1.71 -23.47 -1.75
N ARG A 24 -2.27 -24.33 -0.91
CA ARG A 24 -3.60 -24.18 -0.30
C ARG A 24 -3.65 -24.76 1.10
N PHE A 25 -4.51 -24.22 1.93
CA PHE A 25 -4.74 -24.62 3.32
C PHE A 25 -6.24 -24.68 3.59
N GLY A 26 -6.66 -25.53 4.54
CA GLY A 26 -8.01 -25.50 5.14
C GLY A 26 -9.17 -25.07 4.21
N ARG A 27 -9.62 -23.82 4.37
CA ARG A 27 -10.79 -23.22 3.70
C ARG A 27 -10.56 -22.95 2.21
N ASN A 28 -11.63 -22.84 1.43
CA ASN A 28 -11.54 -22.49 0.01
C ASN A 28 -10.89 -21.12 -0.28
N SER A 29 -10.89 -20.20 0.70
CA SER A 29 -10.25 -18.87 0.60
C SER A 29 -8.73 -18.90 0.82
N ASP A 30 -8.22 -19.92 1.51
CA ASP A 30 -6.87 -19.90 2.08
C ASP A 30 -5.88 -20.54 1.08
N ARG A 31 -5.68 -19.88 -0.07
CA ARG A 31 -4.90 -20.43 -1.20
C ARG A 31 -4.19 -19.34 -2.01
N VAL A 32 -3.04 -19.70 -2.57
CA VAL A 32 -2.34 -18.87 -3.57
C VAL A 32 -2.45 -19.55 -4.94
N PRO A 33 -3.21 -18.98 -5.87
CA PRO A 33 -3.40 -19.50 -7.21
C PRO A 33 -2.24 -19.09 -8.14
N LEU A 34 -1.93 -19.90 -9.17
CA LEU A 34 -0.97 -19.55 -10.23
C LEU A 34 -1.35 -18.25 -10.94
N GLN A 35 -2.64 -17.92 -10.92
CA GLN A 35 -3.24 -16.70 -11.45
C GLN A 35 -2.66 -15.42 -10.83
N ASP A 36 -2.17 -15.46 -9.58
CA ASP A 36 -1.46 -14.31 -8.97
C ASP A 36 -0.15 -14.00 -9.71
N LEU A 37 0.59 -15.04 -10.12
CA LEU A 37 1.76 -14.89 -10.98
C LEU A 37 1.36 -14.41 -12.37
N ALA A 38 0.27 -14.94 -12.93
CA ALA A 38 -0.21 -14.56 -14.25
C ALA A 38 -0.62 -13.08 -14.28
N ALA A 39 -1.24 -12.55 -13.21
CA ALA A 39 -1.62 -11.15 -13.13
C ALA A 39 -0.39 -10.23 -13.19
N TYR A 40 0.70 -10.58 -12.51
CA TYR A 40 1.97 -9.85 -12.59
C TYR A 40 2.66 -10.03 -13.96
N TYR A 41 2.86 -11.28 -14.37
CA TYR A 41 3.52 -11.62 -15.62
C TYR A 41 2.83 -10.95 -16.82
N GLN A 42 1.50 -10.87 -16.86
CA GLN A 42 0.77 -10.29 -17.99
C GLN A 42 0.81 -8.75 -18.06
N LEU A 43 1.42 -8.06 -17.09
CA LEU A 43 1.54 -6.60 -17.13
C LEU A 43 2.25 -6.10 -18.39
N TYR A 44 3.22 -6.85 -18.93
CA TYR A 44 3.90 -6.46 -20.18
C TYR A 44 2.94 -6.34 -21.37
N ARG A 45 1.78 -7.02 -21.32
CA ARG A 45 0.72 -6.94 -22.35
C ARG A 45 -0.23 -5.77 -22.13
N GLU A 46 -0.40 -5.37 -20.88
CA GLU A 46 -1.40 -4.38 -20.46
C GLU A 46 -0.81 -2.96 -20.51
N GLN A 47 -0.85 -2.37 -21.71
CA GLN A 47 -0.78 -0.93 -21.95
C GLN A 47 0.38 -0.17 -21.30
N VAL A 48 1.59 -0.70 -21.44
CA VAL A 48 2.73 0.16 -21.76
C VAL A 48 2.43 0.76 -23.14
N ASP A 49 1.75 1.91 -23.20
CA ASP A 49 1.29 2.56 -24.45
C ASP A 49 2.46 3.24 -25.20
N TYR A 50 3.48 2.43 -25.51
CA TYR A 50 4.65 2.84 -26.26
C TYR A 50 4.30 3.17 -27.73
N ASP A 51 3.30 2.53 -28.33
CA ASP A 51 2.96 2.78 -29.75
C ASP A 51 1.84 3.82 -29.96
N GLY A 52 1.21 4.34 -28.90
CA GLY A 52 0.18 5.38 -28.98
C GLY A 52 -1.07 4.99 -29.80
N ARG A 53 -1.38 3.68 -29.91
CA ARG A 53 -2.45 3.17 -30.80
C ARG A 53 -3.86 3.34 -30.23
N ALA A 54 -4.00 3.58 -28.92
CA ALA A 54 -5.29 3.74 -28.27
C ALA A 54 -5.54 5.20 -27.87
N ALA A 55 -6.66 5.76 -28.34
CA ALA A 55 -7.09 7.11 -27.98
C ALA A 55 -7.42 7.19 -26.49
N ARG A 56 -6.47 7.67 -25.68
CA ARG A 56 -6.68 8.39 -24.40
C ARG A 56 -5.38 8.77 -23.66
N ASN A 57 -4.17 8.43 -24.09
CA ASN A 57 -2.96 8.82 -23.34
C ASN A 57 -2.78 10.35 -23.26
N PRO A 58 -2.90 10.99 -22.06
CA PRO A 58 -2.76 12.44 -21.89
C PRO A 58 -1.32 12.93 -22.11
N LEU A 59 -0.34 12.02 -22.05
CA LEU A 59 1.07 12.33 -22.30
C LEU A 59 1.45 12.26 -23.80
N GLY A 60 0.51 11.87 -24.67
CA GLY A 60 0.77 11.72 -26.11
C GLY A 60 1.27 10.33 -26.48
N ARG A 61 1.90 10.21 -27.65
CA ARG A 61 2.41 8.93 -28.18
C ARG A 61 3.83 8.66 -27.66
N ASN A 62 4.24 7.39 -27.69
CA ASN A 62 5.63 6.98 -27.49
C ASN A 62 6.19 7.28 -26.09
N ARG A 63 5.40 7.04 -25.03
CA ARG A 63 5.89 7.10 -23.65
C ARG A 63 5.71 5.76 -22.97
N LEU A 64 6.80 5.28 -22.35
CA LEU A 64 6.75 4.13 -21.48
C LEU A 64 6.02 4.53 -20.19
N GLN A 65 4.85 3.96 -19.93
CA GLN A 65 4.08 4.29 -18.73
C GLN A 65 3.09 3.19 -18.41
N ILE A 66 2.63 3.14 -17.17
CA ILE A 66 1.47 2.35 -16.77
C ILE A 66 0.30 3.29 -16.44
N ASN A 67 -0.86 2.96 -16.98
CA ASN A 67 -2.07 3.75 -16.79
C ASN A 67 -2.95 3.12 -15.71
N ASN A 68 -3.56 3.91 -14.84
CA ASN A 68 -4.65 3.45 -13.97
C ASN A 68 -5.72 2.71 -14.81
N PRO A 69 -6.22 1.54 -14.39
CA PRO A 69 -7.16 0.76 -15.18
C PRO A 69 -8.46 1.50 -15.46
N ASP A 70 -9.12 1.08 -16.54
CA ASP A 70 -10.54 1.31 -16.71
C ASP A 70 -11.31 0.03 -16.40
N PHE A 71 -12.19 0.06 -15.40
CA PHE A 71 -12.99 -1.11 -15.02
C PHE A 71 -14.15 -1.40 -16.00
N THR A 72 -13.89 -1.28 -17.30
CA THR A 72 -14.89 -1.58 -18.34
C THR A 72 -15.12 -3.10 -18.39
N PRO A 73 -16.37 -3.58 -18.31
CA PRO A 73 -16.70 -5.00 -18.40
C PRO A 73 -16.25 -5.66 -19.71
N GLY A 74 -15.87 -6.95 -19.69
CA GLY A 74 -15.83 -7.79 -20.90
C GLY A 74 -14.50 -7.89 -21.67
N SER A 75 -13.38 -7.46 -21.12
CA SER A 75 -12.06 -7.65 -21.74
C SER A 75 -11.61 -9.13 -21.71
N ARG A 76 -11.00 -9.61 -22.81
CA ARG A 76 -10.43 -10.99 -22.94
C ARG A 76 -9.36 -11.28 -21.87
N PHE A 77 -8.67 -10.23 -21.44
CA PHE A 77 -7.77 -10.19 -20.29
C PHE A 77 -8.35 -9.17 -19.34
N LYS A 78 -8.82 -9.62 -18.19
CA LYS A 78 -9.54 -8.74 -17.29
C LYS A 78 -8.54 -7.79 -16.60
N ARG A 79 -8.45 -6.56 -17.14
CA ARG A 79 -7.70 -5.41 -16.59
C ARG A 79 -7.88 -5.19 -15.08
N GLU A 80 -9.01 -5.64 -14.53
CA GLU A 80 -9.28 -5.63 -13.09
C GLU A 80 -8.28 -6.46 -12.26
N TYR A 81 -7.65 -7.53 -12.79
CA TYR A 81 -6.69 -8.34 -12.02
C TYR A 81 -5.33 -7.64 -11.87
N THR A 82 -4.97 -6.79 -12.82
CA THR A 82 -3.72 -6.03 -12.80
C THR A 82 -3.85 -4.72 -12.03
N ASN A 83 -5.05 -4.35 -11.56
CA ASN A 83 -5.32 -3.06 -10.90
C ASN A 83 -4.37 -2.76 -9.72
N LEU A 84 -4.05 -3.76 -8.92
CA LEU A 84 -3.14 -3.60 -7.78
C LEU A 84 -1.77 -3.05 -8.20
N TYR A 85 -1.32 -3.35 -9.44
CA TYR A 85 -0.06 -2.89 -10.00
C TYR A 85 -0.15 -1.54 -10.75
N ARG A 86 -1.35 -0.95 -10.82
CA ARG A 86 -1.65 0.19 -11.71
C ARG A 86 -2.18 1.40 -10.94
N MET A 87 -2.07 1.37 -9.63
CA MET A 87 -2.46 2.44 -8.71
C MET A 87 -1.24 2.87 -7.91
N PRO A 88 -1.12 4.16 -7.55
CA PRO A 88 -0.12 4.58 -6.59
C PRO A 88 -0.54 4.08 -5.21
N VAL A 89 0.42 4.04 -4.30
CA VAL A 89 0.25 3.56 -2.94
C VAL A 89 0.12 4.77 -2.01
N PRO A 90 -0.96 4.90 -1.23
CA PRO A 90 -0.99 5.86 -0.14
C PRO A 90 0.07 5.51 0.90
N VAL A 91 0.96 6.45 1.22
CA VAL A 91 2.01 6.25 2.23
C VAL A 91 1.88 7.20 3.41
N LYS A 92 1.18 8.33 3.24
CA LYS A 92 0.83 9.24 4.34
C LYS A 92 -0.57 9.81 4.11
N VAL A 93 -1.38 9.81 5.15
CA VAL A 93 -2.65 10.52 5.22
C VAL A 93 -2.58 11.41 6.45
N GLN A 94 -2.31 12.69 6.22
CA GLN A 94 -2.17 13.69 7.26
C GLN A 94 -3.26 14.74 7.09
N PHE A 95 -3.71 15.37 8.18
CA PHE A 95 -4.57 16.53 8.09
C PHE A 95 -4.51 17.38 9.34
N LEU A 96 -4.63 18.69 9.14
CA LEU A 96 -4.75 19.65 10.21
C LEU A 96 -6.21 19.81 10.59
N LEU A 97 -6.45 19.96 11.89
CA LEU A 97 -7.68 20.51 12.40
C LEU A 97 -7.45 21.94 12.83
N SER A 98 -8.36 22.80 12.38
CA SER A 98 -8.37 24.22 12.70
C SER A 98 -9.75 24.65 13.18
N TYR A 99 -9.83 25.82 13.81
CA TYR A 99 -11.09 26.44 14.16
C TYR A 99 -11.07 27.94 13.87
N ILE A 100 -12.24 28.49 13.58
CA ILE A 100 -12.44 29.91 13.29
C ILE A 100 -13.77 30.39 13.89
N GLY A 101 -13.79 31.66 14.27
CA GLY A 101 -14.97 32.41 14.65
C GLY A 101 -15.62 33.09 13.46
N SER A 102 -16.82 32.66 13.10
CA SER A 102 -17.64 33.26 12.04
C SER A 102 -18.80 34.05 12.62
N GLN A 103 -19.19 35.12 11.94
CA GLN A 103 -20.32 35.95 12.37
C GLN A 103 -21.63 35.16 12.22
N ARG A 104 -22.46 35.16 13.27
CA ARG A 104 -23.79 34.56 13.22
C ARG A 104 -24.77 35.46 12.49
N GLN A 105 -25.80 34.85 11.90
CA GLN A 105 -26.99 35.60 11.54
C GLN A 105 -27.58 36.24 12.79
N ARG A 106 -28.03 37.49 12.67
CA ARG A 106 -28.50 38.26 13.82
C ARG A 106 -29.67 37.51 14.50
N PRO A 107 -29.51 37.05 15.75
CA PRO A 107 -30.57 36.31 16.43
C PRO A 107 -31.78 37.22 16.68
N ALA A 108 -32.97 36.62 16.67
CA ALA A 108 -34.19 37.33 17.07
C ALA A 108 -34.07 37.78 18.54
N ARG A 109 -34.73 38.87 18.93
CA ARG A 109 -34.62 39.42 20.30
C ARG A 109 -35.03 38.44 21.40
N ASN A 110 -35.90 37.49 21.08
CA ASN A 110 -36.41 36.46 21.99
C ASN A 110 -35.57 35.17 21.97
N ASP A 111 -34.53 35.09 21.15
CA ASP A 111 -33.62 33.95 21.15
C ASP A 111 -32.80 33.93 22.45
N PRO A 112 -32.79 32.83 23.23
CA PRO A 112 -31.92 32.73 24.41
C PRO A 112 -30.43 32.89 24.08
N ASN A 113 -30.01 32.59 22.86
CA ASN A 113 -28.64 32.71 22.39
C ASN A 113 -28.41 34.03 21.62
N GLN A 114 -28.14 35.10 22.36
CA GLN A 114 -27.82 36.43 21.80
C GLN A 114 -26.35 36.60 21.34
N SER A 115 -25.55 35.52 21.24
CA SER A 115 -24.11 35.64 20.94
C SER A 115 -23.88 36.03 19.48
N ARG A 116 -22.84 36.81 19.21
CA ARG A 116 -22.60 37.37 17.87
C ARG A 116 -21.85 36.45 16.92
N TYR A 117 -21.06 35.52 17.46
CA TYR A 117 -20.18 34.65 16.70
C TYR A 117 -20.44 33.18 17.02
N LYS A 118 -19.95 32.31 16.14
CA LYS A 118 -19.96 30.86 16.31
C LYS A 118 -18.65 30.24 15.83
N VAL A 119 -18.30 29.10 16.42
CA VAL A 119 -17.10 28.36 16.06
C VAL A 119 -17.41 27.41 14.91
N HIS A 120 -16.60 27.48 13.85
CA HIS A 120 -16.50 26.47 12.81
C HIS A 120 -15.19 25.69 12.97
N ILE A 121 -15.23 24.40 12.63
CA ILE A 121 -14.06 23.52 12.62
C ILE A 121 -13.67 23.25 11.17
N GLY A 122 -12.39 23.07 10.94
CA GLY A 122 -11.79 22.87 9.64
C GLY A 122 -10.93 21.65 9.50
N ILE A 123 -10.93 21.04 8.32
CA ILE A 123 -9.99 19.96 7.94
C ILE A 123 -9.14 20.42 6.76
N THR A 124 -7.82 20.42 6.93
CA THR A 124 -6.84 20.68 5.87
C THR A 124 -6.06 19.40 5.58
N PRO A 125 -6.45 18.62 4.56
CA PRO A 125 -5.81 17.35 4.27
C PRO A 125 -4.52 17.51 3.45
N ALA A 126 -3.57 16.63 3.74
CA ALA A 126 -2.33 16.40 3.02
C ALA A 126 -2.16 14.89 2.82
N VAL A 127 -2.33 14.42 1.59
CA VAL A 127 -2.21 12.99 1.27
C VAL A 127 -1.01 12.76 0.39
N THR A 128 -0.11 11.88 0.80
CA THR A 128 1.06 11.48 0.03
C THR A 128 0.82 10.16 -0.66
N LEU A 129 0.95 10.18 -1.99
CA LEU A 129 0.87 9.01 -2.85
C LEU A 129 2.27 8.72 -3.41
N TRP A 130 2.57 7.44 -3.55
CA TRP A 130 3.86 6.94 -4.00
C TRP A 130 3.67 6.04 -5.24
N ASN A 131 4.46 6.27 -6.28
CA ASN A 131 4.62 5.33 -7.39
C ASN A 131 5.72 4.33 -7.06
N PRO A 132 5.42 3.06 -6.68
CA PRO A 132 6.45 2.10 -6.33
C PRO A 132 7.20 1.50 -7.53
N TYR A 133 6.82 1.87 -8.76
CA TYR A 133 7.27 1.20 -9.98
C TYR A 133 8.48 1.88 -10.64
N ASN A 134 9.24 1.09 -11.39
CA ASN A 134 10.37 1.52 -12.22
C ASN A 134 9.97 2.25 -13.53
N ILE A 135 8.68 2.53 -13.71
CA ILE A 135 8.15 3.26 -14.86
C ILE A 135 7.16 4.36 -14.44
N PRO A 136 6.95 5.39 -15.28
CA PRO A 136 5.95 6.41 -15.02
C PRO A 136 4.55 5.83 -14.81
N LEU A 137 3.83 6.38 -13.85
CA LEU A 137 2.46 5.98 -13.52
C LEU A 137 1.51 7.15 -13.78
N VAL A 138 0.48 6.91 -14.60
CA VAL A 138 -0.46 7.95 -15.01
C VAL A 138 -1.83 7.69 -14.40
N LEU A 139 -2.33 8.69 -13.69
CA LEU A 139 -3.70 8.76 -13.22
C LEU A 139 -4.58 9.55 -14.18
N ASN A 140 -5.60 8.85 -14.67
CA ASN A 140 -6.87 9.33 -15.21
C ASN A 140 -6.88 10.10 -16.56
N HIS A 141 -8.02 9.97 -17.25
CA HIS A 141 -8.43 10.45 -18.57
C HIS A 141 -9.78 11.22 -18.52
N GLY A 142 -10.14 11.83 -17.38
CA GLY A 142 -11.34 12.68 -17.20
C GLY A 142 -12.19 12.37 -15.95
N PRO A 143 -13.16 13.23 -15.57
CA PRO A 143 -13.97 13.12 -14.35
C PRO A 143 -14.51 11.71 -14.02
N ASP A 144 -14.97 11.00 -15.06
CA ASP A 144 -15.55 9.65 -14.99
C ASP A 144 -14.53 8.55 -14.68
N ARG A 145 -13.27 8.85 -14.39
CA ARG A 145 -12.26 7.85 -13.97
C ARG A 145 -11.34 8.38 -12.86
N SER A 146 -11.78 9.43 -12.15
CA SER A 146 -11.02 10.05 -11.06
C SER A 146 -10.79 9.08 -9.91
N THR A 147 -9.68 9.22 -9.20
CA THR A 147 -9.41 8.39 -8.02
C THR A 147 -9.82 9.13 -6.76
N GLN A 148 -10.69 8.53 -5.97
CA GLN A 148 -11.22 9.05 -4.72
C GLN A 148 -10.40 8.53 -3.54
N ILE A 149 -9.98 9.45 -2.67
CA ILE A 149 -9.51 9.16 -1.32
C ILE A 149 -10.63 9.54 -0.37
N ARG A 150 -11.05 8.61 0.49
CA ARG A 150 -12.11 8.84 1.45
C ARG A 150 -11.62 8.47 2.84
N PHE A 151 -11.51 9.46 3.72
CA PHE A 151 -11.28 9.24 5.13
C PHE A 151 -12.62 9.11 5.83
N PHE A 152 -12.86 7.95 6.40
CA PHE A 152 -14.17 7.52 6.83
C PHE A 152 -14.42 7.88 8.27
N ASN A 153 -13.57 7.43 9.18
CA ASN A 153 -13.78 7.62 10.61
C ASN A 153 -12.49 8.16 11.20
N LEU A 154 -12.62 9.14 12.08
CA LEU A 154 -11.56 9.57 12.97
C LEU A 154 -12.10 9.55 14.40
N PRO A 155 -11.52 8.76 15.31
CA PRO A 155 -12.08 8.57 16.62
C PRO A 155 -11.58 9.67 17.58
N ILE A 156 -11.80 10.94 17.24
CA ILE A 156 -11.54 12.06 18.17
C ILE A 156 -12.83 12.81 18.50
N ALA A 157 -12.94 13.31 19.72
CA ALA A 157 -14.02 14.15 20.17
C ALA A 157 -13.51 15.39 20.89
N LEU A 158 -14.24 16.49 20.72
CA LEU A 158 -13.96 17.77 21.34
C LEU A 158 -14.95 18.03 22.47
N ARG A 159 -14.45 18.41 23.64
CA ARG A 159 -15.27 18.94 24.75
C ARG A 159 -14.99 20.42 24.92
N TRP A 160 -15.95 21.27 24.57
CA TRP A 160 -15.80 22.72 24.66
C TRP A 160 -16.04 23.22 26.08
N LYS A 161 -15.26 24.22 26.47
CA LYS A 161 -15.39 24.97 27.73
C LYS A 161 -15.40 26.46 27.38
N LYS A 162 -16.38 27.21 27.85
CA LYS A 162 -16.51 28.65 27.60
C LYS A 162 -16.84 29.40 28.89
N VAL A 163 -16.15 30.51 29.14
CA VAL A 163 -16.42 31.41 30.26
C VAL A 163 -16.65 32.81 29.71
N GLY A 164 -17.82 33.39 30.00
CA GLY A 164 -18.21 34.67 29.41
C GLY A 164 -19.18 35.48 30.27
N ALA A 165 -19.63 36.62 29.74
CA ALA A 165 -20.57 37.51 30.42
C ALA A 165 -21.94 36.86 30.72
N ARG A 166 -22.25 35.74 30.05
CA ARG A 166 -23.48 34.95 30.25
C ARG A 166 -23.28 33.70 31.08
N GLY A 167 -22.14 33.57 31.77
CA GLY A 167 -21.82 32.44 32.64
C GLY A 167 -20.79 31.50 32.03
N THR A 168 -20.69 30.32 32.65
CA THR A 168 -19.79 29.23 32.27
C THR A 168 -20.55 28.14 31.55
N TYR A 169 -19.97 27.60 30.49
CA TYR A 169 -20.49 26.50 29.71
C TYR A 169 -19.41 25.42 29.56
N GLU A 170 -19.83 24.17 29.67
CA GLU A 170 -19.02 23.01 29.31
C GLU A 170 -19.91 22.04 28.55
N SER A 171 -19.42 21.49 27.44
CA SER A 171 -20.13 20.46 26.68
C SER A 171 -20.41 19.27 27.61
N ALA A 172 -21.69 18.98 27.86
CA ALA A 172 -22.08 17.85 28.70
C ALA A 172 -21.61 16.53 28.10
N ARG A 173 -21.64 16.42 26.76
CA ARG A 173 -21.10 15.30 25.99
C ARG A 173 -20.01 15.80 25.02
N PRO A 174 -18.85 15.12 24.91
CA PRO A 174 -17.89 15.38 23.85
C PRO A 174 -18.55 15.25 22.47
N THR A 175 -18.15 16.12 21.55
CA THR A 175 -18.64 16.15 20.18
C THR A 175 -17.61 15.50 19.27
N SER A 176 -17.93 14.32 18.71
CA SER A 176 -17.02 13.61 17.81
C SER A 176 -16.84 14.34 16.47
N LEU A 177 -15.65 14.22 15.85
CA LEU A 177 -15.42 14.76 14.52
C LEU A 177 -16.30 14.09 13.46
N SER A 178 -16.60 12.80 13.63
CA SER A 178 -17.55 12.08 12.77
C SER A 178 -18.96 12.66 12.86
N TRP A 179 -19.42 13.10 14.03
CA TRP A 179 -20.68 13.84 14.12
C TRP A 179 -20.59 15.19 13.43
N ILE A 180 -19.51 15.95 13.64
CA ILE A 180 -19.32 17.28 13.04
C ILE A 180 -19.36 17.21 11.51
N THR A 181 -18.76 16.20 10.92
CA THR A 181 -18.69 15.97 9.46
C THR A 181 -19.97 15.39 8.86
N ASN A 182 -20.72 14.57 9.61
CA ASN A 182 -21.89 13.83 9.12
C ASN A 182 -23.16 14.70 9.01
N ARG A 183 -23.37 15.35 7.86
CA ARG A 183 -24.59 16.09 7.53
C ARG A 183 -25.33 15.34 6.41
N ASP A 184 -26.52 14.82 6.67
CA ASP A 184 -27.33 14.19 5.61
C ASP A 184 -28.16 15.21 4.84
N ARG A 185 -28.46 14.89 3.58
CA ARG A 185 -29.45 15.57 2.74
C ARG A 185 -30.84 15.77 3.39
N TYR A 186 -31.10 15.10 4.51
CA TYR A 186 -32.39 15.02 5.18
C TYR A 186 -32.37 15.54 6.64
N GLY A 187 -31.31 16.24 7.06
CA GLY A 187 -31.20 16.97 8.34
C GLY A 187 -31.48 16.17 9.61
N SER A 188 -31.39 14.83 9.61
CA SER A 188 -32.05 14.03 10.65
C SER A 188 -31.18 13.59 11.82
N GLY A 189 -29.85 13.78 11.76
CA GLY A 189 -28.93 13.48 12.87
C GLY A 189 -28.93 12.03 13.39
N VAL A 190 -29.77 11.16 12.84
CA VAL A 190 -30.01 9.78 13.26
C VAL A 190 -29.52 8.84 12.17
N PHE A 191 -28.67 7.89 12.54
CA PHE A 191 -28.35 6.73 11.71
C PHE A 191 -29.63 5.93 11.41
N ARG A 192 -30.29 6.23 10.29
CA ARG A 192 -31.41 5.40 9.83
C ARG A 192 -30.84 4.18 9.12
N ALA A 193 -31.07 3.01 9.69
CA ALA A 193 -30.77 1.75 9.03
C ALA A 193 -31.36 1.74 7.61
N GLY A 194 -30.52 1.49 6.59
CA GLY A 194 -30.94 1.29 5.21
C GLY A 194 -30.88 2.49 4.26
N ASN A 195 -30.48 3.70 4.68
CA ASN A 195 -30.38 4.87 3.79
C ASN A 195 -28.95 5.42 3.65
N GLY A 196 -28.26 5.01 2.56
CA GLY A 196 -27.10 5.69 1.96
C GLY A 196 -25.77 5.58 2.72
N ASP A 197 -24.69 5.34 1.97
CA ASP A 197 -23.32 5.49 2.46
C ASP A 197 -23.01 6.98 2.72
N ARG A 198 -22.59 7.37 3.93
CA ARG A 198 -22.35 8.78 4.36
C ARG A 198 -20.88 8.98 4.73
N HIS A 199 -20.28 10.14 4.45
CA HIS A 199 -18.89 10.41 4.85
C HIS A 199 -18.82 10.96 6.28
N THR A 200 -17.91 10.38 7.08
CA THR A 200 -17.69 10.72 8.49
C THR A 200 -16.28 11.27 8.75
N GLY A 201 -15.70 11.89 7.72
CA GLY A 201 -14.36 12.48 7.68
C GLY A 201 -14.21 13.46 6.51
N PHE A 202 -13.41 13.09 5.49
CA PHE A 202 -13.23 13.90 4.27
C PHE A 202 -13.18 13.05 2.99
N GLU A 203 -13.36 13.71 1.85
CA GLU A 203 -13.27 13.11 0.52
C GLU A 203 -12.43 14.01 -0.40
N LEU A 204 -11.55 13.40 -1.18
CA LEU A 204 -10.67 14.06 -2.15
C LEU A 204 -10.68 13.29 -3.47
N PHE A 205 -10.48 13.99 -4.58
CA PHE A 205 -10.31 13.39 -5.91
C PHE A 205 -8.96 13.73 -6.50
N VAL A 206 -8.25 12.70 -6.97
CA VAL A 206 -6.95 12.78 -7.64
C VAL A 206 -7.15 12.44 -9.12
N GLY A 207 -6.56 13.26 -9.99
CA GLY A 207 -6.53 13.03 -11.43
C GLY A 207 -7.79 13.45 -12.18
N GLY A 208 -8.76 14.17 -11.60
CA GLY A 208 -10.08 14.42 -12.17
C GLY A 208 -10.10 15.19 -13.50
N GLN A 209 -10.04 16.52 -13.42
CA GLN A 209 -9.90 17.40 -14.58
C GLN A 209 -8.46 17.47 -15.06
N THR A 210 -7.50 17.35 -14.14
CA THR A 210 -6.07 17.42 -14.44
C THR A 210 -5.45 16.02 -14.33
N PRO A 211 -4.89 15.45 -15.41
CA PRO A 211 -4.13 14.21 -15.32
C PRO A 211 -2.95 14.36 -14.35
N ILE A 212 -2.66 13.32 -13.58
CA ILE A 212 -1.49 13.28 -12.69
C ILE A 212 -0.53 12.23 -13.21
N VAL A 213 0.73 12.61 -13.39
CA VAL A 213 1.81 11.74 -13.88
C VAL A 213 2.88 11.67 -12.82
N PHE A 214 3.16 10.47 -12.34
CA PHE A 214 4.27 10.20 -11.44
C PHE A 214 5.48 9.71 -12.24
N ALA A 215 6.66 10.24 -11.96
CA ALA A 215 7.92 9.64 -12.39
C ALA A 215 8.13 8.28 -11.70
N PRO A 216 9.03 7.42 -12.19
CA PRO A 216 9.41 6.18 -11.51
C PRO A 216 9.80 6.45 -10.06
N GLY A 217 9.24 5.72 -9.11
CA GLY A 217 9.55 5.89 -7.69
C GLY A 217 8.96 7.14 -7.00
N GLU A 218 8.36 8.09 -7.72
CA GLU A 218 8.03 9.41 -7.17
C GLU A 218 7.06 9.36 -5.98
N VAL A 219 7.37 10.13 -4.94
CA VAL A 219 6.57 10.33 -3.73
C VAL A 219 6.04 11.77 -3.72
N ARG A 220 4.73 11.92 -3.99
CA ARG A 220 4.10 13.24 -4.19
C ARG A 220 3.02 13.50 -3.15
N VAL A 221 2.98 14.71 -2.60
CA VAL A 221 1.92 15.18 -1.70
C VAL A 221 0.83 15.90 -2.47
N PHE A 222 -0.40 15.81 -1.96
CA PHE A 222 -1.57 16.48 -2.51
C PHE A 222 -2.37 17.16 -1.41
N SER A 223 -2.85 18.38 -1.69
CA SER A 223 -3.77 19.12 -0.83
C SER A 223 -4.91 19.76 -1.63
N LEU A 224 -5.86 20.37 -0.93
CA LEU A 224 -6.99 21.05 -1.54
C LEU A 224 -6.53 22.23 -2.41
N ARG A 225 -7.19 22.38 -3.57
CA ARG A 225 -7.01 23.52 -4.48
C ARG A 225 -7.66 24.81 -4.01
N GLN A 226 -8.70 24.67 -3.18
CA GLN A 226 -9.53 25.78 -2.73
C GLN A 226 -10.25 25.41 -1.43
N THR A 227 -10.62 26.44 -0.66
CA THR A 227 -11.47 26.27 0.52
C THR A 227 -12.90 25.90 0.12
N SER A 228 -13.44 24.87 0.74
CA SER A 228 -14.87 24.57 0.70
C SER A 228 -15.53 25.31 1.86
N GLY A 229 -16.22 26.43 1.60
CA GLY A 229 -16.98 27.15 2.62
C GLY A 229 -18.10 26.28 3.23
N PRO A 230 -18.81 26.74 4.27
CA PRO A 230 -19.71 25.90 5.07
C PRO A 230 -20.77 25.12 4.29
N GLU A 231 -21.30 25.67 3.19
CA GLU A 231 -22.26 24.98 2.32
C GLU A 231 -21.61 23.87 1.48
N GLY A 232 -20.41 24.11 0.94
CA GLY A 232 -19.64 23.10 0.21
C GLY A 232 -19.01 22.05 1.13
N GLY A 233 -18.58 22.48 2.33
CA GLY A 233 -18.09 21.64 3.42
C GLY A 233 -19.18 20.75 4.03
N ALA A 234 -20.43 21.21 4.03
CA ALA A 234 -21.60 20.46 4.49
C ALA A 234 -22.02 19.28 3.59
N GLN A 235 -21.59 19.22 2.33
CA GLN A 235 -21.99 18.18 1.37
C GLN A 235 -20.95 17.07 1.25
N ILE A 236 -20.56 16.46 2.37
CA ILE A 236 -19.69 15.27 2.36
C ILE A 236 -20.59 14.02 2.17
N GLU A 237 -21.20 13.89 0.98
CA GLU A 237 -22.12 12.80 0.60
C GLU A 237 -21.48 11.81 -0.39
N ASP A 238 -21.64 10.48 -0.20
CA ASP A 238 -21.03 9.48 -1.10
C ASP A 238 -21.86 9.36 -2.35
N THR A 239 -21.54 10.24 -3.29
CA THR A 239 -22.17 10.22 -4.60
C THR A 239 -21.48 9.27 -5.57
N ASN A 240 -20.36 8.63 -5.19
CA ASN A 240 -19.47 7.90 -6.11
C ASN A 240 -19.26 8.68 -7.43
N GLN A 241 -19.16 10.00 -7.29
CA GLN A 241 -19.15 10.94 -8.39
C GLN A 241 -18.10 11.98 -8.11
N TYR A 242 -17.35 12.28 -9.15
CA TYR A 242 -16.36 13.32 -9.15
C TYR A 242 -16.95 14.68 -8.73
N ARG A 243 -16.29 15.33 -7.76
CA ARG A 243 -16.61 16.70 -7.32
C ARG A 243 -15.43 17.63 -7.58
N PRO A 244 -15.54 18.60 -8.52
CA PRO A 244 -14.44 19.52 -8.81
C PRO A 244 -13.95 20.32 -7.59
N ILE A 245 -14.84 20.66 -6.66
CA ILE A 245 -14.48 21.39 -5.43
C ILE A 245 -13.62 20.57 -4.46
N ARG A 246 -13.56 19.24 -4.64
CA ARG A 246 -12.77 18.30 -3.84
C ARG A 246 -11.58 17.73 -4.62
N GLU A 247 -11.33 18.22 -5.83
CA GLU A 247 -10.11 17.86 -6.55
C GLU A 247 -8.90 18.44 -5.83
N VAL A 248 -7.81 17.67 -5.76
CA VAL A 248 -6.56 18.08 -5.13
C VAL A 248 -5.51 18.45 -6.17
N ASP A 249 -4.58 19.31 -5.79
CA ASP A 249 -3.37 19.60 -6.56
C ASP A 249 -2.12 19.06 -5.87
N PRO A 250 -1.05 18.77 -6.64
CA PRO A 250 0.28 18.54 -6.09
C PRO A 250 0.72 19.67 -5.16
N GLY A 251 1.46 19.30 -4.13
CA GLY A 251 1.92 20.21 -3.10
C GLY A 251 1.03 20.25 -1.88
N TRP A 252 1.45 21.06 -0.90
CA TRP A 252 0.70 21.30 0.31
C TRP A 252 0.45 22.80 0.48
N ASP A 253 -0.82 23.17 0.54
CA ASP A 253 -1.28 24.52 0.89
C ASP A 253 -2.17 24.44 2.14
N PRO A 254 -1.68 24.93 3.29
CA PRO A 254 -2.43 24.85 4.53
C PRO A 254 -3.59 25.85 4.63
N THR A 255 -3.68 26.81 3.70
CA THR A 255 -4.70 27.87 3.72
C THR A 255 -6.03 27.41 3.14
N ASN A 256 -6.04 26.31 2.38
CA ASN A 256 -7.23 25.71 1.80
C ASN A 256 -7.76 24.59 2.68
N TRP A 257 -9.03 24.69 3.07
CA TRP A 257 -9.60 23.79 4.06
C TRP A 257 -11.07 23.47 3.80
N LEU A 258 -11.54 22.40 4.41
CA LEU A 258 -12.94 22.00 4.43
C LEU A 258 -13.59 22.61 5.66
N GLU A 259 -14.34 23.70 5.49
CA GLU A 259 -15.03 24.35 6.60
C GLU A 259 -16.30 23.58 6.94
N LEU A 260 -16.32 22.99 8.13
CA LEU A 260 -17.42 22.20 8.64
C LEU A 260 -18.49 23.13 9.25
N PRO A 261 -19.78 22.91 8.99
CA PRO A 261 -20.84 23.82 9.41
C PRO A 261 -21.13 23.79 10.92
N ARG A 262 -20.57 22.82 11.66
CA ARG A 262 -20.89 22.51 13.06
C ARG A 262 -19.64 22.44 13.93
N SER A 263 -19.83 22.54 15.25
CA SER A 263 -18.77 22.39 16.25
C SER A 263 -19.20 21.81 17.59
N ASP A 264 -20.47 21.91 17.99
CA ASP A 264 -20.97 21.37 19.27
C ASP A 264 -22.40 20.81 19.12
N ARG A 265 -22.62 19.57 19.57
CA ARG A 265 -23.90 18.84 19.47
C ARG A 265 -24.84 19.04 20.65
N ASN A 266 -24.41 19.70 21.72
CA ASN A 266 -25.20 19.79 22.95
C ASN A 266 -26.43 20.72 22.77
N GLN A 267 -27.55 20.37 23.41
CA GLN A 267 -28.84 21.09 23.29
C GLN A 267 -28.92 22.36 24.19
N ASP A 268 -27.79 22.95 24.54
CA ASP A 268 -27.76 24.18 25.34
C ASP A 268 -28.14 25.38 24.48
N ARG A 269 -29.39 25.81 24.61
CA ARG A 269 -29.94 26.94 23.83
C ARG A 269 -29.35 28.30 24.21
N VAL A 270 -28.52 28.42 25.25
CA VAL A 270 -27.86 29.68 25.62
C VAL A 270 -26.50 29.79 24.96
N HIS A 271 -25.80 28.67 24.80
CA HIS A 271 -24.39 28.64 24.39
C HIS A 271 -24.12 27.90 23.08
N VAL A 272 -25.08 27.15 22.55
CA VAL A 272 -24.97 26.44 21.27
C VAL A 272 -26.04 26.97 20.32
N GLU A 273 -25.60 27.46 19.16
CA GLU A 273 -26.52 27.76 18.06
C GLU A 273 -27.12 26.45 17.56
N GLN A 274 -28.45 26.36 17.59
CA GLN A 274 -29.18 25.27 16.98
C GLN A 274 -29.30 25.53 15.47
N GLU A 275 -29.16 24.51 14.64
CA GLU A 275 -29.44 24.64 13.22
C GLU A 275 -30.91 25.09 13.02
N ARG A 276 -31.16 26.05 12.12
CA ARG A 276 -32.51 26.47 11.73
C ARG A 276 -32.71 26.12 10.27
N ASP A 277 -33.73 25.34 9.97
CA ASP A 277 -34.16 25.10 8.60
C ASP A 277 -34.63 26.41 7.94
N GLY A 278 -34.32 26.56 6.65
CA GLY A 278 -34.90 27.63 5.82
C GLY A 278 -36.44 27.50 5.74
N PRO A 279 -37.14 28.47 5.11
CA PRO A 279 -38.61 28.65 5.23
C PRO A 279 -39.51 27.47 4.79
N LEU A 280 -38.95 26.39 4.23
CA LEU A 280 -39.67 25.21 3.74
C LEU A 280 -39.10 23.88 4.28
N GLY A 281 -38.13 23.89 5.20
CA GLY A 281 -37.51 22.69 5.74
C GLY A 281 -38.36 22.01 6.83
N ARG A 282 -38.59 20.70 6.66
CA ARG A 282 -39.39 19.85 7.58
C ARG A 282 -38.50 19.02 8.52
N HIS A 283 -37.20 19.30 8.60
CA HIS A 283 -36.20 18.37 9.10
C HIS A 283 -35.11 19.05 9.95
N ASP A 284 -35.55 19.81 10.95
CA ASP A 284 -34.76 20.16 12.12
C ASP A 284 -34.64 18.91 13.01
N ASP A 285 -33.45 18.34 13.18
CA ASP A 285 -33.24 17.31 14.21
C ASP A 285 -33.34 17.88 15.63
N GLY A 286 -33.25 19.21 15.79
CA GLY A 286 -33.33 19.92 17.05
C GLY A 286 -32.13 19.67 17.96
N ILE A 287 -30.99 19.22 17.42
CA ILE A 287 -29.82 18.79 18.20
C ILE A 287 -28.56 19.58 17.84
N GLY A 288 -28.28 20.65 18.60
CA GLY A 288 -27.00 21.36 18.54
C GLY A 288 -26.72 22.02 17.19
N GLY A 289 -25.48 22.46 16.98
CA GLY A 289 -25.06 23.11 15.75
C GLY A 289 -23.65 23.64 15.88
N ALA A 290 -23.49 24.83 16.47
CA ALA A 290 -22.16 25.40 16.69
C ALA A 290 -22.05 26.10 18.04
N LEU A 291 -20.90 25.97 18.71
CA LEU A 291 -20.60 26.73 19.92
C LEU A 291 -20.69 28.23 19.58
N SER A 292 -21.61 28.95 20.22
CA SER A 292 -21.73 30.39 20.05
C SER A 292 -20.88 31.13 21.07
N PHE A 293 -20.42 32.33 20.75
CA PHE A 293 -19.60 33.14 21.65
C PHE A 293 -19.66 34.64 21.31
N ASP A 294 -19.22 35.47 22.24
CA ASP A 294 -18.93 36.89 22.05
C ASP A 294 -17.43 37.17 22.19
N SER A 295 -16.94 38.29 21.66
CA SER A 295 -15.49 38.57 21.53
C SER A 295 -14.70 38.59 22.85
N ASN A 296 -15.37 38.74 24.00
CA ASN A 296 -14.73 38.74 25.32
C ASN A 296 -14.84 37.41 26.05
N ASP A 297 -15.55 36.44 25.48
CA ASP A 297 -15.63 35.09 26.06
C ASP A 297 -14.25 34.42 25.97
N GLN A 298 -13.92 33.61 26.97
CA GLN A 298 -12.75 32.75 26.99
C GLN A 298 -13.16 31.35 26.55
N ILE A 299 -12.51 30.81 25.53
CA ILE A 299 -12.84 29.53 24.90
C ILE A 299 -11.65 28.59 25.07
N SER A 300 -11.89 27.42 25.63
CA SER A 300 -10.93 26.31 25.75
C SER A 300 -11.65 25.03 25.35
N PHE A 301 -10.89 23.96 25.11
CA PHE A 301 -11.46 22.66 24.83
C PHE A 301 -10.44 21.57 25.10
N SER A 302 -10.92 20.34 25.16
CA SER A 302 -10.07 19.16 25.22
C SER A 302 -10.39 18.20 24.09
N VAL A 303 -9.38 17.45 23.67
CA VAL A 303 -9.48 16.41 22.63
C VAL A 303 -9.22 15.05 23.28
N SER A 304 -10.19 14.16 23.17
CA SER A 304 -10.11 12.79 23.66
C SER A 304 -10.49 11.80 22.55
N ALA A 305 -10.29 10.50 22.80
CA ALA A 305 -10.85 9.47 21.94
C ALA A 305 -12.38 9.64 21.82
N ALA A 306 -12.92 9.58 20.60
CA ALA A 306 -14.36 9.64 20.39
C ALA A 306 -15.05 8.44 21.01
N GLU A 307 -16.20 8.70 21.63
CA GLU A 307 -17.15 7.64 21.92
C GLU A 307 -17.89 7.25 20.62
N ASN A 308 -18.00 5.95 20.40
CA ASN A 308 -18.16 5.36 19.08
C ASN A 308 -19.56 5.51 18.44
N VAL A 309 -20.54 6.05 19.17
CA VAL A 309 -21.93 6.18 18.71
C VAL A 309 -22.09 6.94 17.39
N ASP A 310 -21.09 7.76 17.02
CA ASP A 310 -21.06 8.53 15.77
C ASP A 310 -20.15 7.92 14.68
N LEU A 311 -19.43 6.83 14.97
CA LEU A 311 -18.65 6.09 13.98
C LEU A 311 -19.60 5.18 13.21
N ALA A 312 -19.58 5.26 11.87
CA ALA A 312 -20.65 4.69 11.07
C ALA A 312 -20.75 3.15 11.19
N ASN A 313 -19.66 2.45 10.87
CA ASN A 313 -19.48 0.99 11.00
C ASN A 313 -18.69 0.59 12.26
N GLY A 314 -18.50 1.54 13.17
CA GLY A 314 -17.74 1.36 14.41
C GLY A 314 -16.22 1.36 14.24
N ALA A 315 -15.62 1.37 13.05
CA ALA A 315 -14.15 1.39 12.95
C ALA A 315 -13.57 2.79 13.25
N ALA A 316 -12.45 2.86 13.97
CA ALA A 316 -11.72 4.11 14.28
C ALA A 316 -10.86 4.63 13.12
N LEU A 317 -9.86 3.87 12.67
CA LEU A 317 -8.87 4.32 11.68
C LEU A 317 -9.22 3.76 10.29
N GLN A 318 -10.09 4.44 9.56
CA GLN A 318 -10.57 3.94 8.27
C GLN A 318 -10.40 4.95 7.13
N PHE A 319 -9.72 4.54 6.06
CA PHE A 319 -9.76 5.26 4.79
C PHE A 319 -9.72 4.32 3.58
N PHE A 320 -10.16 4.84 2.44
CA PHE A 320 -10.16 4.15 1.16
C PHE A 320 -9.41 4.96 0.12
N PHE A 321 -8.78 4.27 -0.81
CA PHE A 321 -8.30 4.85 -2.06
C PHE A 321 -8.75 3.97 -3.23
N ARG A 322 -9.67 4.51 -4.04
CA ARG A 322 -10.41 3.77 -5.05
C ARG A 322 -10.72 4.63 -6.27
N GLN A 323 -10.91 4.04 -7.44
CA GLN A 323 -11.40 4.78 -8.60
C GLN A 323 -12.90 5.05 -8.44
N SER A 324 -13.34 6.30 -8.60
CA SER A 324 -14.61 6.79 -8.08
C SER A 324 -15.83 6.53 -8.97
N SER A 325 -15.66 6.17 -10.24
CA SER A 325 -16.72 6.35 -11.24
C SER A 325 -16.72 5.25 -12.29
N VAL A 326 -17.59 4.26 -12.13
CA VAL A 326 -17.95 3.30 -13.20
C VAL A 326 -19.44 3.43 -13.56
N VAL A 327 -20.16 4.37 -12.95
CA VAL A 327 -21.62 4.50 -13.10
C VAL A 327 -21.97 5.91 -13.55
N ARG A 328 -22.41 6.05 -14.81
CA ARG A 328 -23.18 7.23 -15.22
C ARG A 328 -24.45 7.30 -14.36
N GLN A 329 -24.82 8.51 -13.94
CA GLN A 329 -26.04 8.75 -13.15
C GLN A 329 -27.26 8.06 -13.82
N GLY A 330 -27.80 7.01 -13.19
CA GLY A 330 -28.96 6.26 -13.68
C GLY A 330 -28.68 4.93 -14.41
N GLU A 331 -27.42 4.56 -14.70
CA GLU A 331 -27.09 3.31 -15.43
C GLU A 331 -26.59 2.17 -14.51
N GLY A 332 -26.40 2.43 -13.22
CA GLY A 332 -26.18 1.43 -12.19
C GLY A 332 -27.17 1.69 -11.07
N GLY A 333 -27.97 0.69 -10.71
CA GLY A 333 -28.84 0.78 -9.54
C GLY A 333 -28.03 1.18 -8.30
N ALA A 334 -28.71 1.71 -7.28
CA ALA A 334 -28.07 1.99 -5.99
C ALA A 334 -27.31 0.73 -5.50
N GLY A 335 -25.98 0.80 -5.46
CA GLY A 335 -25.13 -0.25 -4.89
C GLY A 335 -24.44 -1.23 -5.85
N ASP A 336 -24.46 -1.06 -7.18
CA ASP A 336 -23.72 -1.99 -8.07
C ASP A 336 -22.21 -1.66 -8.19
N ASN A 337 -21.50 -1.77 -7.07
CA ASN A 337 -20.04 -1.55 -6.94
C ASN A 337 -19.19 -2.76 -7.38
N LYS A 338 -19.72 -3.64 -8.26
CA LYS A 338 -19.07 -4.91 -8.68
C LYS A 338 -17.66 -4.74 -9.25
N TRP A 339 -17.32 -3.55 -9.73
CA TRP A 339 -16.05 -3.24 -10.38
C TRP A 339 -14.93 -2.88 -9.37
N MET A 340 -15.28 -2.55 -8.13
CA MET A 340 -14.36 -1.99 -7.13
C MET A 340 -13.75 -3.05 -6.20
N ARG A 341 -13.57 -4.29 -6.66
CA ARG A 341 -13.20 -5.45 -5.81
C ARG A 341 -11.74 -5.51 -5.35
N ARG A 342 -10.90 -4.55 -5.75
CA ARG A 342 -9.44 -4.56 -5.56
C ARG A 342 -8.86 -3.14 -5.33
N GLN A 343 -9.29 -2.44 -4.27
CA GLN A 343 -8.89 -1.05 -3.93
C GLN A 343 -8.01 -1.01 -2.68
N PHE A 344 -7.29 0.08 -2.43
CA PHE A 344 -6.56 0.23 -1.16
C PHE A 344 -7.53 0.65 -0.04
N GLN A 345 -7.40 0.03 1.12
CA GLN A 345 -8.14 0.39 2.33
C GLN A 345 -7.23 0.28 3.56
N MET A 346 -7.37 1.19 4.51
CA MET A 346 -6.94 0.95 5.89
C MET A 346 -8.21 0.90 6.74
N ILE A 347 -8.30 -0.03 7.69
CA ILE A 347 -9.43 -0.10 8.61
C ILE A 347 -8.99 -0.71 9.95
N SER A 348 -9.48 -0.21 11.07
CA SER A 348 -9.35 -0.88 12.37
C SER A 348 -10.49 -1.90 12.58
N ARG A 349 -10.42 -2.66 13.67
CA ARG A 349 -11.51 -3.52 14.15
C ARG A 349 -12.86 -2.82 14.06
N MET A 350 -13.87 -3.55 13.55
CA MET A 350 -15.26 -3.09 13.50
C MET A 350 -16.00 -3.41 14.81
N HIS A 351 -17.07 -2.66 15.07
CA HIS A 351 -17.94 -2.90 16.22
C HIS A 351 -19.42 -2.92 15.78
N GLU A 352 -20.18 -3.93 16.24
CA GLU A 352 -21.62 -4.00 15.99
C GLU A 352 -22.42 -3.16 16.99
N ARG A 353 -23.50 -2.55 16.52
CA ARG A 353 -24.49 -1.90 17.38
C ARG A 353 -25.34 -2.98 18.05
N GLY A 354 -25.21 -3.13 19.37
CA GLY A 354 -26.08 -4.03 20.14
C GLY A 354 -27.56 -3.61 20.06
N PRO A 355 -28.50 -4.47 20.52
CA PRO A 355 -29.92 -4.10 20.64
C PRO A 355 -30.07 -2.81 21.47
N GLY A 356 -30.64 -1.76 20.88
CA GLY A 356 -30.74 -0.42 21.51
C GLY A 356 -29.67 0.58 21.09
N GLY A 357 -28.77 0.22 20.15
CA GLY A 357 -27.85 1.15 19.50
C GLY A 357 -26.67 1.61 20.35
N ARG A 358 -26.45 0.99 21.52
CA ARG A 358 -25.29 1.25 22.38
C ARG A 358 -24.22 0.20 22.15
N GLU A 359 -22.98 0.67 22.10
CA GLU A 359 -21.81 -0.19 21.98
C GLU A 359 -21.45 -0.87 23.30
N SER A 360 -20.62 -1.91 23.20
CA SER A 360 -20.05 -2.55 24.38
C SER A 360 -18.92 -1.72 24.99
N GLN A 361 -18.60 -2.01 26.25
CA GLN A 361 -17.43 -1.41 26.90
C GLN A 361 -16.11 -1.76 26.19
N ALA A 362 -15.95 -2.98 25.69
CA ALA A 362 -14.73 -3.42 25.02
C ALA A 362 -14.42 -2.64 23.73
N ALA A 363 -15.45 -2.20 23.00
CA ALA A 363 -15.29 -1.37 21.82
C ALA A 363 -14.79 0.04 22.16
N ILE A 364 -15.30 0.61 23.25
CA ILE A 364 -14.87 1.92 23.75
C ILE A 364 -13.42 1.84 24.23
N ASP A 365 -13.09 0.77 24.97
CA ASP A 365 -11.75 0.58 25.52
C ASP A 365 -10.71 0.38 24.40
N PHE A 366 -11.04 -0.39 23.35
CA PHE A 366 -10.16 -0.56 22.18
C PHE A 366 -9.83 0.77 21.51
N HIS A 367 -10.81 1.61 21.18
CA HIS A 367 -10.52 2.91 20.55
C HIS A 367 -9.82 3.89 21.48
N ARG A 368 -10.17 3.88 22.78
CA ARG A 368 -9.47 4.70 23.77
C ARG A 368 -7.99 4.32 23.77
N GLU A 369 -7.65 3.05 23.86
CA GLU A 369 -6.27 2.59 23.89
C GLU A 369 -5.54 2.84 22.55
N LEU A 370 -6.23 2.64 21.42
CA LEU A 370 -5.69 2.94 20.10
C LEU A 370 -5.32 4.43 19.97
N MET A 371 -6.17 5.33 20.45
CA MET A 371 -5.91 6.77 20.41
C MET A 371 -4.91 7.21 21.47
N ARG A 372 -4.96 6.65 22.67
CA ARG A 372 -3.99 6.88 23.73
C ARG A 372 -2.57 6.66 23.20
N LYS A 373 -2.30 5.55 22.51
CA LYS A 373 -0.98 5.29 21.89
C LYS A 373 -0.56 6.30 20.82
N GLY A 374 -1.53 6.94 20.16
CA GLY A 374 -1.28 7.99 19.19
C GLY A 374 -1.10 9.38 19.81
N PHE A 375 -1.57 9.60 21.03
CA PHE A 375 -1.53 10.91 21.68
C PHE A 375 -0.14 11.21 22.27
N PRO A 376 0.22 12.51 22.39
CA PRO A 376 1.47 12.92 23.01
C PRO A 376 1.63 12.34 24.42
N GLY A 377 2.76 11.67 24.68
CA GLY A 377 3.04 11.04 25.98
C GLY A 377 2.10 9.89 26.36
N GLU A 378 1.39 9.33 25.39
CA GLU A 378 0.32 8.35 25.58
C GLU A 378 -0.78 8.78 26.59
N SER A 379 -1.19 10.06 26.52
CA SER A 379 -2.25 10.61 27.35
C SER A 379 -3.66 10.18 26.89
N ASP A 380 -4.63 10.22 27.80
CA ASP A 380 -6.05 9.98 27.46
C ASP A 380 -6.72 11.19 26.78
N GLU A 381 -6.18 12.37 27.03
CA GLU A 381 -6.76 13.64 26.61
C GLU A 381 -5.68 14.70 26.40
N ILE A 382 -5.91 15.59 25.45
CA ILE A 382 -5.08 16.76 25.13
C ILE A 382 -5.90 18.01 25.48
N GLU A 383 -5.42 18.81 26.42
CA GLU A 383 -6.10 20.04 26.86
C GLU A 383 -5.55 21.27 26.14
N PHE A 384 -6.44 22.09 25.59
CA PHE A 384 -6.11 23.34 24.92
C PHE A 384 -6.49 24.54 25.79
N PRO A 385 -5.54 25.47 26.04
CA PRO A 385 -5.75 26.56 26.98
C PRO A 385 -6.82 27.55 26.50
N ALA A 386 -7.35 28.31 27.45
CA ALA A 386 -8.36 29.32 27.16
C ALA A 386 -7.78 30.48 26.34
N ILE A 387 -8.48 30.83 25.26
CA ILE A 387 -8.18 32.00 24.43
C ILE A 387 -9.38 32.92 24.32
N SER A 388 -9.14 34.21 24.09
CA SER A 388 -10.25 35.15 23.93
C SER A 388 -10.93 34.97 22.57
N GLY A 389 -12.27 35.04 22.55
CA GLY A 389 -13.06 34.96 21.32
C GLY A 389 -12.62 35.96 20.25
N ARG A 390 -12.09 37.12 20.64
CA ARG A 390 -11.51 38.10 19.69
C ARG A 390 -10.38 37.53 18.83
N GLU A 391 -9.63 36.56 19.34
CA GLU A 391 -8.44 36.00 18.68
C GLU A 391 -8.79 34.99 17.58
N ILE A 392 -10.04 34.54 17.52
CA ILE A 392 -10.51 33.58 16.50
C ILE A 392 -11.48 34.20 15.51
N VAL A 393 -11.95 35.43 15.74
CA VAL A 393 -12.86 36.09 14.80
C VAL A 393 -12.08 36.48 13.53
N GLY A 394 -12.43 35.86 12.41
CA GLY A 394 -11.80 36.13 11.11
C GLY A 394 -10.35 35.63 10.99
N GLN A 395 -9.85 34.87 11.96
CA GLN A 395 -8.52 34.28 11.94
C GLN A 395 -8.61 32.78 12.25
N THR A 396 -8.19 31.96 11.30
CA THR A 396 -8.08 30.51 11.47
C THR A 396 -6.96 30.18 12.45
N ARG A 397 -7.22 29.27 13.39
CA ARG A 397 -6.19 28.73 14.29
C ARG A 397 -6.09 27.21 14.16
N PRO A 398 -4.95 26.67 13.71
CA PRO A 398 -4.69 25.25 13.81
C PRO A 398 -4.54 24.85 15.28
N PHE A 399 -4.96 23.63 15.61
CA PHE A 399 -4.80 23.06 16.96
C PHE A 399 -4.30 21.63 16.98
N LEU A 400 -4.48 20.88 15.88
CA LEU A 400 -4.12 19.47 15.83
C LEU A 400 -3.57 19.10 14.46
N LEU A 401 -2.50 18.32 14.42
CA LEU A 401 -2.09 17.54 13.26
C LEU A 401 -2.36 16.07 13.56
N VAL A 402 -3.12 15.41 12.69
CA VAL A 402 -3.32 13.96 12.73
C VAL A 402 -2.52 13.35 11.59
N SER A 403 -1.73 12.32 11.90
CA SER A 403 -0.90 11.63 10.93
C SER A 403 -1.15 10.14 10.96
N LEU A 404 -1.40 9.55 9.79
CA LEU A 404 -1.35 8.10 9.55
C LEU A 404 -0.29 7.87 8.47
N THR A 405 0.76 7.10 8.77
CA THR A 405 1.90 6.92 7.86
C THR A 405 2.34 5.46 7.78
N ALA A 406 2.71 5.01 6.59
CA ALA A 406 3.29 3.69 6.38
C ALA A 406 4.69 3.60 7.02
N GLY A 407 5.09 2.45 7.56
CA GLY A 407 6.40 2.26 8.20
C GLY A 407 7.58 2.59 7.28
N CYS A 408 8.71 2.98 7.87
CA CYS A 408 9.97 3.35 7.21
C CYS A 408 11.17 2.68 7.89
N GLU A 409 12.36 2.76 7.29
CA GLU A 409 13.54 2.00 7.78
C GLU A 409 14.07 2.46 9.14
N VAL A 410 14.04 3.78 9.40
CA VAL A 410 14.65 4.34 10.61
C VAL A 410 13.67 4.44 11.76
N TYR A 411 14.18 4.22 12.97
CA TYR A 411 13.48 4.41 14.24
C TYR A 411 13.83 5.76 14.87
N HIS A 412 12.88 6.38 15.59
CA HIS A 412 13.14 7.57 16.41
C HIS A 412 12.51 7.46 17.80
N SER A 413 13.24 7.92 18.83
CA SER A 413 12.92 7.66 20.24
C SER A 413 12.09 8.73 20.94
N THR A 414 11.94 9.92 20.34
CA THR A 414 11.17 11.02 20.93
C THR A 414 9.77 11.13 20.32
N ALA A 415 8.77 11.27 21.20
CA ALA A 415 7.38 11.48 20.84
C ALA A 415 7.18 12.90 20.29
N GLY A 416 7.62 13.13 19.06
CA GLY A 416 7.48 14.42 18.36
C GLY A 416 7.88 14.39 16.89
N ASP A 417 8.41 13.26 16.41
CA ASP A 417 9.29 13.28 15.24
C ASP A 417 8.66 12.59 14.02
N ALA A 418 8.38 13.38 12.98
CA ALA A 418 8.02 12.90 11.65
C ALA A 418 9.24 12.29 10.91
N HIS A 419 10.12 11.62 11.62
CA HIS A 419 11.44 11.21 11.14
C HIS A 419 11.62 9.69 11.10
N GLY A 420 10.73 8.92 11.74
CA GLY A 420 10.86 7.46 11.79
C GLY A 420 9.59 6.71 12.16
N ARG A 421 9.71 5.38 12.32
CA ARG A 421 8.61 4.51 12.76
C ARG A 421 8.32 4.69 14.25
N ARG A 422 7.04 4.64 14.64
CA ARG A 422 6.61 4.62 16.06
C ARG A 422 6.51 3.21 16.62
N PHE A 423 6.13 2.25 15.78
CA PHE A 423 6.10 0.84 16.12
C PHE A 423 7.15 0.08 15.30
N ALA A 424 7.76 -0.92 15.94
CA ALA A 424 8.77 -1.77 15.32
C ALA A 424 8.14 -2.63 14.21
N SER A 425 8.67 -2.56 12.99
CA SER A 425 8.23 -3.38 11.85
C SER A 425 9.32 -3.52 10.78
N ARG A 426 9.16 -4.43 9.80
CA ARG A 426 10.02 -4.48 8.59
C ARG A 426 9.21 -4.02 7.36
N PRO A 427 9.18 -2.71 7.05
CA PRO A 427 8.26 -2.14 6.06
C PRO A 427 8.53 -2.55 4.63
N PHE A 428 9.73 -3.01 4.30
CA PHE A 428 10.05 -3.49 2.94
C PHE A 428 10.11 -5.02 2.85
N LEU A 429 9.68 -5.74 3.90
CA LEU A 429 9.66 -7.20 3.92
C LEU A 429 8.28 -7.76 4.34
N HIS A 430 7.86 -7.53 5.58
CA HIS A 430 6.68 -8.16 6.20
C HIS A 430 5.48 -7.20 6.38
N SER A 431 5.70 -5.89 6.34
CA SER A 431 4.70 -4.89 6.72
C SER A 431 4.59 -3.72 5.73
N THR A 432 4.72 -4.02 4.44
CA THR A 432 4.74 -3.02 3.37
C THR A 432 3.38 -2.38 3.09
N PRO A 433 3.31 -1.07 2.76
CA PRO A 433 2.08 -0.43 2.31
C PRO A 433 1.70 -0.76 0.87
N ILE A 434 2.57 -1.43 0.08
CA ILE A 434 2.24 -1.83 -1.30
C ILE A 434 0.98 -2.71 -1.34
N VAL A 435 0.69 -3.37 -0.23
CA VAL A 435 -0.48 -4.22 -0.02
C VAL A 435 -1.69 -3.40 0.37
N ALA A 436 -2.79 -3.67 -0.30
CA ALA A 436 -3.98 -2.84 -0.31
C ALA A 436 -4.86 -2.90 0.97
N CYS A 437 -4.43 -3.50 2.09
CA CYS A 437 -5.28 -3.60 3.28
C CYS A 437 -4.60 -3.80 4.66
N PRO A 438 -3.86 -2.81 5.20
CA PRO A 438 -3.56 -2.81 6.64
C PRO A 438 -4.84 -2.85 7.48
N PHE A 439 -4.92 -3.81 8.42
CA PHE A 439 -6.08 -4.02 9.27
C PHE A 439 -5.69 -4.05 10.74
N VAL A 440 -6.03 -3.01 11.50
CA VAL A 440 -5.66 -2.88 12.93
C VAL A 440 -6.69 -3.57 13.81
N ASP A 441 -6.48 -4.83 14.15
CA ASP A 441 -7.45 -5.66 14.86
C ASP A 441 -7.23 -5.79 16.37
N ARG A 442 -5.96 -5.67 16.79
CA ARG A 442 -5.52 -5.68 18.18
C ARG A 442 -4.62 -4.48 18.47
N GLU A 443 -4.50 -4.13 19.74
CA GLU A 443 -3.78 -2.97 20.27
C GLU A 443 -2.40 -3.30 20.86
N ASP A 444 -1.86 -4.49 20.59
CA ASP A 444 -0.57 -4.94 21.08
C ASP A 444 0.55 -4.81 20.03
N HIS A 445 1.79 -4.84 20.52
CA HIS A 445 2.97 -4.60 19.69
C HIS A 445 3.20 -5.72 18.67
N ASP A 446 2.78 -6.95 18.94
CA ASP A 446 2.86 -8.04 17.98
C ASP A 446 1.93 -7.81 16.78
N SER A 447 0.71 -7.35 17.02
CA SER A 447 -0.19 -6.97 15.93
C SER A 447 0.33 -5.77 15.15
N PHE A 448 0.88 -4.74 15.82
CA PHE A 448 1.41 -3.55 15.14
C PHE A 448 2.57 -3.84 14.18
N TYR A 449 3.42 -4.83 14.49
CA TYR A 449 4.48 -5.28 13.57
C TYR A 449 3.93 -5.63 12.19
N HIS A 450 2.77 -6.28 12.16
CA HIS A 450 2.15 -6.78 10.95
C HIS A 450 1.36 -5.74 10.16
N HIS A 451 0.81 -4.73 10.83
CA HIS A 451 0.01 -3.70 10.16
C HIS A 451 0.88 -2.76 9.34
N GLY A 452 2.08 -2.44 9.82
CA GLY A 452 3.05 -1.62 9.09
C GLY A 452 2.62 -0.17 8.90
N TRP A 453 1.67 0.32 9.71
CA TRP A 453 1.20 1.71 9.71
C TRP A 453 1.32 2.29 11.12
N ASN A 454 1.85 3.49 11.19
CA ASN A 454 1.94 4.31 12.39
C ASN A 454 0.81 5.35 12.37
N TRP A 455 0.35 5.74 13.54
CA TRP A 455 -0.50 6.91 13.70
C TRP A 455 -0.11 7.71 14.93
N TRP A 456 -0.25 9.02 14.86
CA TRP A 456 -0.11 9.90 16.00
C TRP A 456 -0.87 11.19 15.79
N VAL A 457 -1.05 11.87 16.91
CA VAL A 457 -1.65 13.18 17.01
C VAL A 457 -0.64 14.11 17.65
N GLN A 458 -0.54 15.31 17.12
CA GLN A 458 0.32 16.37 17.63
C GLN A 458 -0.54 17.61 17.86
N ASP A 459 -0.49 18.16 19.07
CA ASP A 459 -1.00 19.50 19.34
C ASP A 459 -0.08 20.52 18.68
N ILE A 460 -0.68 21.48 17.98
CA ILE A 460 0.04 22.52 17.25
C ILE A 460 -0.63 23.86 17.49
N ASN A 461 0.15 24.93 17.54
CA ASN A 461 -0.36 26.30 17.65
C ASN A 461 -0.18 27.11 16.35
N SER A 462 0.60 26.57 15.42
CA SER A 462 0.90 27.17 14.13
C SER A 462 1.01 26.09 13.06
N VAL A 463 0.71 26.46 11.81
CA VAL A 463 0.94 25.55 10.68
C VAL A 463 2.43 25.28 10.47
N LEU A 464 3.31 26.16 10.95
CA LEU A 464 4.77 25.96 10.89
C LEU A 464 5.24 24.81 11.82
N GLU A 465 4.44 24.45 12.82
CA GLU A 465 4.70 23.31 13.70
C GLU A 465 4.18 21.99 13.10
N ALA A 466 3.39 22.05 12.02
CA ALA A 466 2.88 20.86 11.38
C ALA A 466 4.00 20.10 10.67
N ALA A 467 4.18 18.84 11.06
CA ALA A 467 5.18 17.95 10.48
C ALA A 467 4.75 17.37 9.10
N VAL A 468 4.22 18.23 8.21
CA VAL A 468 3.96 17.91 6.80
C VAL A 468 5.17 18.38 5.99
N GLN A 469 6.11 17.47 5.76
CA GLN A 469 7.37 17.76 5.09
C GLN A 469 7.23 17.67 3.56
N VAL A 470 7.66 18.70 2.87
CA VAL A 470 7.65 18.80 1.40
C VAL A 470 9.02 19.21 0.88
N ASP A 471 9.30 18.91 -0.38
CA ASP A 471 10.50 19.39 -1.05
C ASP A 471 10.49 20.92 -1.25
N PRO A 472 11.63 21.55 -1.56
CA PRO A 472 11.69 23.01 -1.77
C PRO A 472 10.77 23.54 -2.87
N ASN A 473 10.34 22.69 -3.80
CA ASN A 473 9.42 23.03 -4.88
C ASN A 473 7.94 22.93 -4.46
N ASN A 474 7.66 22.46 -3.24
CA ASN A 474 6.31 22.17 -2.75
C ASN A 474 5.52 21.24 -3.67
N VAL A 475 6.14 20.13 -4.09
CA VAL A 475 5.52 19.10 -4.93
C VAL A 475 5.69 17.72 -4.30
N ASN A 476 6.93 17.37 -3.99
CA ASN A 476 7.26 16.04 -3.49
C ASN A 476 7.25 16.00 -1.97
N SER A 477 7.13 14.79 -1.45
CA SER A 477 7.30 14.50 -0.04
C SER A 477 8.28 13.35 0.13
N TYR A 478 8.65 13.04 1.37
CA TYR A 478 9.68 12.06 1.67
C TYR A 478 9.09 10.75 2.20
N TYR A 479 9.66 9.61 1.76
CA TYR A 479 9.36 8.26 2.22
C TYR A 479 10.59 7.34 2.04
N GLY A 480 10.51 6.05 2.38
CA GLY A 480 11.65 5.13 2.33
C GLY A 480 12.31 4.98 3.70
N GLY A 481 13.39 5.73 3.95
CA GLY A 481 14.07 5.74 5.24
C GLY A 481 13.27 6.41 6.35
N GLY A 482 12.67 7.57 6.07
CA GLY A 482 11.83 8.35 6.98
C GLY A 482 10.85 9.27 6.25
N TYR A 483 10.20 10.20 6.96
CA TYR A 483 9.19 11.11 6.38
C TYR A 483 9.67 12.56 6.19
N SER A 484 10.94 12.85 6.45
CA SER A 484 11.57 14.17 6.29
C SER A 484 12.71 14.14 5.28
N ALA A 485 13.21 15.33 4.92
CA ALA A 485 14.39 15.50 4.08
C ALA A 485 15.68 14.92 4.68
N GLU A 486 15.71 14.63 5.98
CA GLU A 486 16.90 14.11 6.67
C GLU A 486 17.07 12.60 6.51
N TYR A 487 15.97 11.86 6.32
CA TYR A 487 15.98 10.39 6.32
C TYR A 487 15.24 9.77 5.15
N GLY A 488 14.33 10.50 4.51
CA GLY A 488 13.53 10.00 3.40
C GLY A 488 14.02 10.51 2.06
N THR A 489 13.56 9.83 1.00
CA THR A 489 13.80 10.19 -0.39
C THR A 489 12.48 10.59 -1.06
N THR A 490 12.57 11.39 -2.13
CA THR A 490 11.43 11.74 -2.99
C THR A 490 11.18 10.69 -4.07
N HIS A 491 12.13 9.78 -4.33
CA HIS A 491 12.05 8.76 -5.36
C HIS A 491 12.51 7.40 -4.79
N LEU A 492 11.58 6.44 -4.79
CA LEU A 492 11.71 5.13 -4.17
C LEU A 492 11.15 4.05 -5.09
N ILE A 493 11.98 3.23 -5.72
CA ILE A 493 11.48 2.11 -6.56
C ILE A 493 11.53 0.84 -5.74
N GLN A 494 10.41 0.12 -5.65
CA GLN A 494 10.32 -1.13 -4.87
C GLN A 494 9.75 -2.29 -5.66
N GLN A 495 9.12 -2.01 -6.81
CA GLN A 495 8.46 -2.99 -7.66
C GLN A 495 8.84 -2.75 -9.12
N GLU A 496 9.05 -3.83 -9.87
CA GLU A 496 9.15 -3.75 -11.32
C GLU A 496 7.77 -3.88 -11.96
N VAL A 497 7.54 -3.18 -13.06
CA VAL A 497 6.52 -3.56 -14.04
C VAL A 497 7.21 -4.27 -15.20
N PRO A 498 6.91 -5.56 -15.47
CA PRO A 498 7.49 -6.28 -16.60
C PRO A 498 7.18 -5.56 -17.92
N LEU A 499 8.21 -5.23 -18.69
CA LEU A 499 8.07 -4.62 -20.02
C LEU A 499 8.12 -5.65 -21.16
N THR A 500 8.69 -6.82 -20.87
CA THR A 500 8.80 -7.95 -21.78
C THR A 500 8.43 -9.24 -21.04
N PRO A 501 8.18 -10.35 -21.77
CA PRO A 501 7.96 -11.64 -21.13
C PRO A 501 9.11 -12.03 -20.20
N ILE A 502 8.78 -12.48 -19.00
CA ILE A 502 9.75 -12.92 -18.00
C ILE A 502 10.47 -14.21 -18.46
N HIS A 503 11.75 -14.33 -18.11
CA HIS A 503 12.64 -15.44 -18.47
C HIS A 503 13.29 -16.16 -17.27
N SER A 504 12.98 -15.76 -16.03
CA SER A 504 13.56 -16.33 -14.81
C SER A 504 12.53 -16.35 -13.69
N ILE A 505 12.58 -17.36 -12.83
CA ILE A 505 11.73 -17.45 -11.63
C ILE A 505 12.00 -16.27 -10.70
N GLY A 506 13.26 -15.83 -10.57
CA GLY A 506 13.62 -14.69 -9.71
C GLY A 506 12.96 -13.37 -10.11
N ALA A 507 12.64 -13.18 -11.40
CA ALA A 507 11.96 -11.98 -11.88
C ALA A 507 10.46 -11.94 -11.52
N LEU A 508 9.92 -13.02 -10.94
CA LEU A 508 8.59 -13.03 -10.32
C LEU A 508 8.60 -12.50 -8.87
N SER A 509 9.74 -12.03 -8.34
CA SER A 509 9.84 -11.50 -6.97
C SER A 509 8.79 -10.42 -6.67
N HIS A 510 8.45 -9.58 -7.65
CA HIS A 510 7.47 -8.50 -7.51
C HIS A 510 6.00 -8.96 -7.69
N ALA A 511 5.75 -10.26 -7.85
CA ALA A 511 4.39 -10.79 -7.87
C ALA A 511 3.78 -10.80 -6.45
N ARG A 512 2.60 -10.19 -6.30
CA ARG A 512 1.80 -10.16 -5.08
C ARG A 512 1.11 -11.49 -4.88
N LEU A 513 1.58 -12.26 -3.90
CA LEU A 513 1.02 -13.54 -3.51
C LEU A 513 0.04 -13.36 -2.36
N GLY A 514 -1.16 -13.93 -2.47
CA GLY A 514 -2.14 -13.86 -1.38
C GLY A 514 -3.57 -14.25 -1.75
N GLY A 515 -3.79 -14.77 -2.97
CA GLY A 515 -5.13 -15.13 -3.46
C GLY A 515 -5.86 -13.99 -4.17
N TYR A 516 -5.18 -12.88 -4.46
CA TYR A 516 -5.76 -11.64 -4.98
C TYR A 516 -6.55 -11.83 -6.29
N SER A 517 -6.05 -12.69 -7.18
CA SER A 517 -6.58 -12.84 -8.54
C SER A 517 -7.90 -13.61 -8.59
N LEU A 518 -8.16 -14.48 -7.61
CA LEU A 518 -9.40 -15.24 -7.54
C LEU A 518 -10.42 -14.65 -6.58
N ALA A 519 -10.06 -13.59 -5.86
CA ALA A 519 -10.96 -12.93 -4.95
C ALA A 519 -11.92 -12.00 -5.72
N ASN A 520 -13.21 -12.16 -5.45
CA ASN A 520 -14.28 -11.65 -6.30
C ASN A 520 -15.54 -11.23 -5.51
N ASP A 521 -15.43 -11.03 -4.20
CA ASP A 521 -16.53 -10.51 -3.39
C ASP A 521 -16.46 -8.98 -3.25
N HIS A 522 -17.53 -8.36 -2.73
CA HIS A 522 -17.59 -6.91 -2.54
C HIS A 522 -16.60 -6.44 -1.45
N LEU A 523 -15.98 -5.28 -1.66
CA LEU A 523 -15.01 -4.74 -0.71
C LEU A 523 -15.65 -3.99 0.43
N GLY A 524 -15.15 -4.32 1.62
CA GLY A 524 -15.17 -3.45 2.79
C GLY A 524 -16.57 -3.17 3.33
N PRO A 525 -16.67 -2.80 4.61
CA PRO A 525 -17.91 -2.32 5.14
C PRO A 525 -18.14 -0.88 4.68
N GLY A 526 -19.24 -0.62 3.97
CA GLY A 526 -19.78 0.74 3.86
C GLY A 526 -20.28 1.28 5.22
N ALA A 527 -20.81 2.50 5.26
CA ALA A 527 -21.20 3.19 6.51
C ALA A 527 -22.16 2.41 7.40
N GLY A 528 -23.02 1.58 6.81
CA GLY A 528 -23.99 0.78 7.55
C GLY A 528 -23.66 -0.71 7.60
N GLU A 529 -22.54 -1.14 7.03
CA GLU A 529 -22.17 -2.55 6.94
C GLU A 529 -21.20 -2.91 8.06
N THR A 530 -21.54 -3.91 8.85
CA THR A 530 -20.72 -4.41 9.98
C THR A 530 -20.41 -5.90 9.80
N GLN A 531 -20.75 -6.47 8.64
CA GLN A 531 -20.55 -7.89 8.35
C GLN A 531 -19.08 -8.16 8.07
N VAL A 532 -18.56 -9.27 8.61
CA VAL A 532 -17.19 -9.73 8.38
C VAL A 532 -16.99 -10.45 7.04
N SER A 533 -18.04 -10.62 6.22
CA SER A 533 -18.02 -11.39 4.97
C SER A 533 -16.95 -10.92 3.98
N TYR A 534 -16.79 -9.60 3.81
CA TYR A 534 -15.80 -8.99 2.92
C TYR A 534 -14.35 -9.32 3.30
N GLN A 535 -14.09 -9.71 4.56
CA GLN A 535 -12.74 -10.05 5.01
C GLN A 535 -12.32 -11.44 4.52
N TYR A 536 -13.26 -12.38 4.36
CA TYR A 536 -13.00 -13.79 3.99
C TYR A 536 -12.75 -14.02 2.51
N THR A 537 -13.14 -13.10 1.64
CA THR A 537 -13.38 -13.42 0.22
C THR A 537 -12.88 -12.39 -0.78
N THR A 538 -12.27 -11.31 -0.30
CA THR A 538 -11.76 -10.23 -1.15
C THR A 538 -10.24 -10.27 -1.31
N ALA A 539 -9.76 -9.71 -2.42
CA ALA A 539 -8.33 -9.65 -2.72
C ALA A 539 -7.62 -8.85 -1.62
N THR A 540 -8.35 -7.92 -1.02
CA THR A 540 -7.89 -6.97 -0.01
C THR A 540 -8.36 -7.38 1.38
N GLY A 541 -8.78 -8.63 1.58
CA GLY A 541 -9.36 -9.08 2.83
C GLY A 541 -8.30 -9.30 3.91
N ALA A 542 -8.58 -8.86 5.14
CA ALA A 542 -7.75 -9.11 6.32
C ALA A 542 -7.65 -10.62 6.72
N ASN A 543 -8.42 -11.49 6.02
CA ASN A 543 -8.41 -12.95 6.13
C ASN A 543 -7.92 -13.63 4.82
N GLY A 544 -7.21 -12.92 3.94
CA GLY A 544 -6.30 -13.58 2.99
C GLY A 544 -5.23 -14.38 3.76
N LEU A 545 -4.38 -15.14 3.04
CA LEU A 545 -3.24 -15.77 3.70
C LEU A 545 -2.34 -14.68 4.30
N PHE A 546 -2.14 -14.76 5.62
CA PHE A 546 -1.41 -13.79 6.41
C PHE A 546 -0.02 -14.34 6.75
N PRO A 547 1.02 -13.50 6.95
CA PRO A 547 1.08 -12.09 6.61
C PRO A 547 1.41 -11.90 5.14
N HIS A 548 1.05 -10.76 4.56
CA HIS A 548 1.56 -10.45 3.23
C HIS A 548 3.08 -10.22 3.30
N MET A 549 3.79 -10.68 2.28
CA MET A 549 5.23 -10.49 2.12
C MET A 549 5.52 -9.99 0.70
N VAL A 550 6.34 -8.95 0.57
CA VAL A 550 6.88 -8.54 -0.73
C VAL A 550 8.13 -9.35 -1.07
N GLN A 551 8.44 -9.47 -2.36
CA GLN A 551 9.65 -10.17 -2.82
C GLN A 551 9.72 -11.62 -2.33
N ALA A 552 8.57 -12.29 -2.21
CA ALA A 552 8.50 -13.64 -1.62
C ALA A 552 9.28 -14.68 -2.44
N ILE A 553 9.31 -14.56 -3.77
CA ILE A 553 9.96 -15.53 -4.65
C ILE A 553 11.46 -15.22 -4.72
N GLY A 554 12.29 -16.22 -4.39
CA GLY A 554 13.75 -16.10 -4.29
C GLY A 554 14.25 -15.64 -2.92
N ASN A 555 13.38 -15.11 -2.07
CA ASN A 555 13.65 -14.77 -0.68
C ASN A 555 13.27 -15.93 0.25
N SER A 556 13.84 -16.02 1.46
CA SER A 556 13.43 -17.00 2.47
C SER A 556 13.71 -16.51 3.89
N TYR A 557 13.48 -15.23 4.16
CA TYR A 557 13.54 -14.71 5.52
C TYR A 557 12.41 -15.29 6.37
N ALA A 558 12.74 -15.74 7.57
CA ALA A 558 11.77 -16.21 8.55
C ALA A 558 10.90 -15.06 9.05
N HIS A 559 9.62 -15.35 9.23
CA HIS A 559 8.73 -14.47 9.96
C HIS A 559 8.93 -14.63 11.47
N PRO A 560 9.04 -13.56 12.28
CA PRO A 560 9.28 -13.64 13.72
C PRO A 560 8.16 -14.28 14.57
N TYR A 561 6.99 -14.57 13.98
CA TYR A 561 5.88 -15.25 14.66
C TYR A 561 5.59 -16.63 14.06
N LEU A 562 6.48 -17.14 13.21
CA LEU A 562 6.54 -18.54 12.86
C LEU A 562 7.77 -19.13 13.55
N GLY A 563 7.59 -20.25 14.25
CA GLY A 563 8.70 -20.94 14.90
C GLY A 563 9.79 -21.35 13.90
N PRO A 564 11.02 -21.63 14.36
CA PRO A 564 12.15 -21.98 13.48
C PRO A 564 11.87 -23.20 12.60
N ALA A 565 11.05 -24.15 13.06
CA ALA A 565 10.67 -25.35 12.33
C ALA A 565 9.34 -25.21 11.56
N GLU A 566 8.71 -24.04 11.54
CA GLU A 566 7.38 -23.82 11.00
C GLU A 566 7.42 -22.97 9.74
N ALA A 567 6.77 -23.43 8.66
CA ALA A 567 6.42 -22.59 7.51
C ALA A 567 4.93 -22.22 7.51
N VAL A 568 4.15 -22.81 8.42
CA VAL A 568 2.72 -22.59 8.58
C VAL A 568 2.43 -22.65 10.08
N GLY A 569 1.75 -21.64 10.59
CA GLY A 569 1.25 -21.51 11.95
C GLY A 569 -0.18 -21.00 11.94
N SER A 570 -0.63 -20.48 13.09
CA SER A 570 -1.94 -19.86 13.25
C SER A 570 -1.78 -18.44 13.78
N TRP A 571 -2.68 -17.56 13.38
CA TRP A 571 -2.76 -16.20 13.91
C TRP A 571 -4.20 -15.88 14.32
N THR A 572 -4.37 -15.35 15.52
CA THR A 572 -5.67 -14.91 16.02
C THR A 572 -5.97 -13.50 15.50
N ARG A 573 -7.07 -13.37 14.74
CA ARG A 573 -7.60 -12.10 14.26
C ARG A 573 -8.84 -11.66 15.01
N GLU A 574 -8.95 -10.38 15.31
CA GLU A 574 -10.14 -9.79 15.94
C GLU A 574 -10.89 -8.85 14.99
N PHE A 575 -11.59 -9.45 14.03
CA PHE A 575 -12.26 -8.72 12.94
C PHE A 575 -13.38 -7.79 13.37
N SER A 576 -14.27 -8.30 14.22
CA SER A 576 -15.34 -7.54 14.82
C SER A 576 -15.61 -8.07 16.21
N GLN A 577 -16.17 -7.23 17.08
CA GLN A 577 -16.58 -7.71 18.39
C GLN A 577 -17.65 -8.82 18.30
N SER A 578 -18.60 -8.70 17.38
CA SER A 578 -19.74 -9.62 17.28
C SER A 578 -19.36 -11.02 16.83
N SER A 579 -18.38 -11.12 15.95
CA SER A 579 -17.92 -12.40 15.40
C SER A 579 -16.88 -13.08 16.29
N GLY A 580 -16.31 -12.33 17.24
CA GLY A 580 -15.24 -12.78 18.13
C GLY A 580 -13.90 -13.02 17.40
N PRO A 581 -12.88 -13.43 18.16
CA PRO A 581 -11.58 -13.81 17.60
C PRO A 581 -11.70 -14.99 16.64
N LYS A 582 -10.87 -15.00 15.59
CA LYS A 582 -10.80 -16.08 14.59
C LYS A 582 -9.37 -16.49 14.32
N GLU A 583 -9.13 -17.79 14.33
CA GLU A 583 -7.88 -18.37 13.89
C GLU A 583 -7.79 -18.36 12.36
N ILE A 584 -6.70 -17.81 11.84
CA ILE A 584 -6.36 -17.81 10.41
C ILE A 584 -4.98 -18.44 10.19
N PRO A 585 -4.74 -19.06 9.03
CA PRO A 585 -3.40 -19.55 8.70
C PRO A 585 -2.39 -18.40 8.65
N MET A 586 -1.30 -18.54 9.39
CA MET A 586 -0.11 -17.73 9.25
C MET A 586 0.91 -18.50 8.40
N VAL A 587 1.40 -17.94 7.30
CA VAL A 587 2.18 -18.68 6.31
C VAL A 587 3.45 -17.96 5.88
N ASP A 588 4.52 -18.73 5.74
CA ASP A 588 5.78 -18.28 5.17
C ASP A 588 5.66 -18.34 3.63
N HIS A 589 5.11 -17.26 3.05
CA HIS A 589 4.91 -17.16 1.60
C HIS A 589 6.19 -17.37 0.81
N SER A 590 7.33 -16.91 1.33
CA SER A 590 8.64 -17.11 0.73
C SER A 590 9.01 -18.59 0.65
N TYR A 591 8.97 -19.28 1.79
CA TYR A 591 9.30 -20.70 1.86
C TYR A 591 8.41 -21.54 0.94
N LEU A 592 7.09 -21.30 0.99
CA LEU A 592 6.09 -22.07 0.25
C LEU A 592 6.16 -21.81 -1.25
N ALA A 593 6.30 -20.55 -1.68
CA ALA A 593 6.42 -20.20 -3.09
C ALA A 593 7.70 -20.79 -3.69
N ASN A 594 8.82 -20.71 -2.97
CA ASN A 594 10.07 -21.29 -3.45
C ASN A 594 9.99 -22.81 -3.56
N LYS A 595 9.36 -23.47 -2.58
CA LYS A 595 9.14 -24.91 -2.60
C LYS A 595 8.27 -25.34 -3.78
N ALA A 596 7.25 -24.54 -4.11
CA ALA A 596 6.36 -24.81 -5.23
C ALA A 596 7.01 -24.52 -6.59
N LEU A 597 7.91 -23.54 -6.69
CA LEU A 597 8.41 -23.03 -7.98
C LEU A 597 9.77 -23.61 -8.40
N TRP A 598 10.78 -23.61 -7.53
CA TRP A 598 12.17 -23.84 -7.95
C TRP A 598 12.48 -25.28 -8.39
N ASP A 599 11.67 -26.26 -7.96
CA ASP A 599 11.88 -27.67 -8.29
C ASP A 599 10.96 -28.16 -9.42
N ASP A 600 9.78 -27.55 -9.59
CA ASP A 600 8.73 -28.03 -10.52
C ASP A 600 8.61 -27.18 -11.79
N TYR A 601 9.15 -25.97 -11.81
CA TYR A 601 8.92 -24.99 -12.87
C TYR A 601 10.22 -24.39 -13.41
N PHE A 602 10.15 -23.86 -14.63
CA PHE A 602 11.19 -23.03 -15.25
C PHE A 602 10.55 -22.14 -16.33
N PHE A 603 11.33 -21.22 -16.89
CA PHE A 603 10.95 -20.42 -18.05
C PHE A 603 11.70 -20.93 -19.29
N SER A 604 10.96 -21.34 -20.32
CA SER A 604 11.54 -21.75 -21.61
C SER A 604 12.07 -20.59 -22.44
N SER A 605 11.66 -19.35 -22.14
CA SER A 605 11.78 -18.18 -23.00
C SER A 605 11.01 -18.28 -24.33
N ILE A 606 10.11 -19.27 -24.48
CA ILE A 606 9.17 -19.36 -25.61
C ILE A 606 7.94 -18.54 -25.24
N ALA A 607 8.02 -17.23 -25.49
CA ALA A 607 6.94 -16.28 -25.24
C ALA A 607 6.86 -15.27 -26.39
N PRO A 608 5.67 -14.71 -26.69
CA PRO A 608 5.55 -13.81 -27.81
C PRO A 608 6.17 -12.45 -27.51
N HIS A 609 6.71 -11.83 -28.55
CA HIS A 609 7.17 -10.45 -28.52
C HIS A 609 6.01 -9.58 -29.04
N LEU A 610 5.37 -8.84 -28.14
CA LEU A 610 4.12 -8.11 -28.45
C LEU A 610 4.30 -6.60 -28.51
N VAL A 611 5.38 -6.09 -27.92
CA VAL A 611 5.71 -4.67 -27.81
C VAL A 611 7.14 -4.50 -28.29
N ASP A 612 7.37 -3.48 -29.12
CA ASP A 612 8.70 -3.15 -29.64
C ASP A 612 9.37 -2.18 -28.65
N VAL A 613 9.88 -2.73 -27.54
CA VAL A 613 10.43 -1.95 -26.41
C VAL A 613 11.90 -1.58 -26.67
N PHE A 614 12.65 -2.47 -27.30
CA PHE A 614 14.05 -2.28 -27.64
C PHE A 614 14.23 -2.07 -29.15
N GLY A 615 15.25 -1.30 -29.53
CA GLY A 615 15.55 -1.04 -30.94
C GLY A 615 15.82 -2.32 -31.73
N GLY A 616 15.03 -2.58 -32.77
CA GLY A 616 15.15 -3.78 -33.61
C GLY A 616 14.25 -4.95 -33.19
N ASP A 617 13.44 -4.78 -32.14
CA ASP A 617 12.40 -5.74 -31.79
C ASP A 617 11.41 -5.91 -32.96
N GLN A 618 10.95 -7.15 -33.12
CA GLN A 618 9.91 -7.51 -34.07
C GLN A 618 8.82 -8.26 -33.33
N ARG A 619 7.58 -7.95 -33.69
CA ARG A 619 6.43 -8.71 -33.21
C ARG A 619 6.47 -10.13 -33.76
N VAL A 620 6.55 -11.10 -32.87
CA VAL A 620 6.62 -12.52 -33.19
C VAL A 620 5.81 -13.30 -32.17
N THR A 621 5.06 -14.30 -32.63
CA THR A 621 4.29 -15.18 -31.76
C THR A 621 5.17 -16.23 -31.06
N ALA A 622 4.69 -16.79 -29.95
CA ALA A 622 5.39 -17.86 -29.24
C ALA A 622 5.55 -19.11 -30.13
N ASP A 623 4.56 -19.42 -30.96
CA ASP A 623 4.62 -20.52 -31.93
C ASP A 623 5.70 -20.29 -32.97
N GLU A 624 5.78 -19.11 -33.58
CA GLU A 624 6.84 -18.79 -34.54
C GLU A 624 8.24 -18.88 -33.91
N ILE A 625 8.41 -18.43 -32.66
CA ILE A 625 9.67 -18.57 -31.92
C ILE A 625 10.00 -20.06 -31.71
N ALA A 626 9.04 -20.85 -31.24
CA ALA A 626 9.24 -22.28 -31.06
C ALA A 626 9.61 -22.97 -32.38
N GLN A 627 8.90 -22.69 -33.48
CA GLN A 627 9.20 -23.26 -34.79
C GLN A 627 10.62 -22.92 -35.26
N ARG A 628 11.08 -21.68 -35.05
CA ARG A 628 12.45 -21.25 -35.42
C ARG A 628 13.51 -21.99 -34.61
N VAL A 629 13.26 -22.25 -33.33
CA VAL A 629 14.22 -22.90 -32.43
C VAL A 629 14.26 -24.42 -32.67
N PHE A 630 13.10 -25.07 -32.73
CA PHE A 630 13.00 -26.52 -32.90
C PHE A 630 13.34 -27.00 -34.30
N PHE A 631 12.94 -26.27 -35.35
CA PHE A 631 13.05 -26.69 -36.75
C PHE A 631 13.88 -25.75 -37.62
N GLY A 632 14.57 -24.78 -37.04
CA GLY A 632 15.44 -23.84 -37.73
C GLY A 632 16.76 -23.59 -36.99
N GLU A 633 17.33 -22.40 -37.23
CA GLU A 633 18.58 -21.91 -36.62
C GLU A 633 18.32 -20.85 -35.53
N GLY A 634 17.07 -20.70 -35.07
CA GLY A 634 16.71 -19.75 -34.03
C GLY A 634 17.34 -20.09 -32.68
N GLN A 635 17.61 -19.07 -31.87
CA GLN A 635 18.07 -19.20 -30.49
C GLN A 635 17.06 -18.57 -29.53
N LEU A 636 16.90 -19.17 -28.37
CA LEU A 636 16.09 -18.61 -27.28
C LEU A 636 16.84 -17.48 -26.58
N PRO A 637 16.14 -16.47 -26.01
CA PRO A 637 16.74 -15.43 -25.17
C PRO A 637 17.66 -16.02 -24.09
N ASN A 638 17.20 -17.05 -23.37
CA ASN A 638 18.08 -17.88 -22.55
C ASN A 638 18.82 -18.92 -23.41
N ARG A 639 20.03 -18.57 -23.83
CA ARG A 639 20.89 -19.43 -24.67
C ARG A 639 21.32 -20.75 -24.02
N ARG A 640 21.08 -20.95 -22.72
CA ARG A 640 21.33 -22.24 -22.07
C ARG A 640 20.18 -23.22 -22.26
N ILE A 641 18.98 -22.76 -22.60
CA ILE A 641 17.87 -23.64 -22.98
C ILE A 641 18.04 -24.02 -24.44
N VAL A 642 18.16 -25.32 -24.71
CA VAL A 642 18.37 -25.85 -26.07
C VAL A 642 17.32 -26.91 -26.42
N PRO A 643 16.84 -26.96 -27.67
CA PRO A 643 15.79 -27.88 -28.07
C PRO A 643 16.29 -29.32 -28.13
N TYR A 644 15.50 -30.24 -27.60
CA TYR A 644 15.60 -31.67 -27.85
C TYR A 644 14.59 -32.05 -28.95
N ARG A 645 15.13 -32.33 -30.14
CA ARG A 645 14.36 -32.41 -31.40
C ARG A 645 13.79 -33.80 -31.69
N GLU A 646 14.18 -34.81 -30.91
CA GLU A 646 13.76 -36.18 -31.15
C GLU A 646 12.25 -36.34 -30.87
N GLY A 647 11.54 -37.02 -31.79
CA GLY A 647 10.11 -37.31 -31.64
C GLY A 647 9.15 -36.12 -31.82
N LEU A 648 9.65 -34.91 -32.10
CA LEU A 648 8.82 -33.71 -32.28
C LEU A 648 8.66 -33.37 -33.77
N SER A 649 7.41 -33.30 -34.24
CA SER A 649 7.05 -32.79 -35.58
C SER A 649 6.48 -31.37 -35.50
N ARG A 650 6.37 -30.68 -36.64
CA ARG A 650 5.75 -29.35 -36.69
C ARG A 650 4.30 -29.37 -36.23
N SER A 651 3.52 -30.36 -36.67
CA SER A 651 2.11 -30.50 -36.28
C SER A 651 1.96 -30.80 -34.78
N SER A 652 2.81 -31.66 -34.22
CA SER A 652 2.76 -31.94 -32.78
C SER A 652 3.21 -30.74 -31.93
N LEU A 653 4.11 -29.89 -32.45
CA LEU A 653 4.50 -28.65 -31.78
C LEU A 653 3.34 -27.65 -31.73
N GLU A 654 2.59 -27.48 -32.82
CA GLU A 654 1.42 -26.59 -32.87
C GLU A 654 0.35 -26.99 -31.84
N GLU A 655 0.16 -28.30 -31.62
CA GLU A 655 -0.75 -28.84 -30.60
C GLU A 655 -0.34 -28.53 -29.16
N LEU A 656 0.91 -28.10 -28.92
CA LEU A 656 1.38 -27.69 -27.58
C LEU A 656 0.94 -26.28 -27.20
N PHE A 657 0.34 -25.52 -28.11
CA PHE A 657 -0.23 -24.21 -27.81
C PHE A 657 -1.74 -24.30 -27.55
N GLY A 658 -2.23 -23.54 -26.55
CA GLY A 658 -3.67 -23.47 -26.25
C GLY A 658 -3.97 -22.98 -24.83
N SER A 659 -5.16 -22.39 -24.65
CA SER A 659 -5.58 -21.77 -23.38
C SER A 659 -6.59 -22.59 -22.56
N ASP A 660 -6.99 -23.76 -23.05
CA ASP A 660 -7.96 -24.65 -22.40
C ASP A 660 -7.41 -25.42 -21.18
N ARG A 661 -8.20 -26.34 -20.62
CA ARG A 661 -7.86 -27.13 -19.43
C ARG A 661 -6.66 -28.05 -19.59
N ALA A 662 -6.26 -28.41 -20.81
CA ALA A 662 -5.12 -29.30 -21.07
C ALA A 662 -3.77 -28.56 -21.08
N ALA A 663 -3.74 -27.27 -20.74
CA ALA A 663 -2.50 -26.50 -20.81
C ALA A 663 -1.44 -26.89 -19.78
N LEU A 664 -1.79 -27.53 -18.67
CA LEU A 664 -0.80 -28.11 -17.75
C LEU A 664 -0.04 -29.24 -18.45
N ASP A 665 -0.77 -30.17 -19.07
CA ASP A 665 -0.20 -31.30 -19.81
C ASP A 665 0.65 -30.80 -21.00
N ARG A 666 0.20 -29.75 -21.70
CA ARG A 666 0.99 -29.12 -22.78
C ARG A 666 2.26 -28.43 -22.27
N ALA A 667 2.19 -27.74 -21.14
CA ALA A 667 3.37 -27.09 -20.54
C ALA A 667 4.40 -28.09 -20.03
N GLU A 668 3.95 -29.27 -19.59
CA GLU A 668 4.81 -30.40 -19.24
C GLU A 668 5.41 -31.05 -20.49
N THR A 669 4.60 -31.24 -21.53
CA THR A 669 5.07 -31.81 -22.81
C THR A 669 6.09 -30.89 -23.49
N MET A 670 5.86 -29.58 -23.52
CA MET A 670 6.83 -28.59 -24.02
C MET A 670 8.16 -28.68 -23.25
N ALA A 671 8.11 -28.81 -21.92
CA ALA A 671 9.29 -28.95 -21.09
C ALA A 671 10.12 -30.20 -21.43
N SER A 672 9.48 -31.32 -21.78
CA SER A 672 10.16 -32.57 -22.14
C SER A 672 11.02 -32.47 -23.41
N HIS A 673 10.79 -31.44 -24.23
CA HIS A 673 11.55 -31.15 -25.44
C HIS A 673 12.62 -30.07 -25.24
N LEU A 674 12.96 -29.71 -24.00
CA LEU A 674 13.96 -28.67 -23.71
C LEU A 674 15.03 -29.21 -22.74
N LEU A 675 16.29 -28.91 -23.03
CA LEU A 675 17.46 -29.28 -22.21
C LEU A 675 18.19 -28.03 -21.70
N VAL A 676 18.90 -28.18 -20.58
CA VAL A 676 19.75 -27.13 -20.03
C VAL A 676 21.22 -27.44 -20.33
N ARG A 677 21.87 -26.57 -21.10
CA ARG A 677 23.30 -26.66 -21.41
C ARG A 677 24.13 -26.10 -20.25
N GLY A 678 24.93 -26.97 -19.64
CA GLY A 678 25.87 -26.59 -18.58
C GLY A 678 25.20 -26.08 -17.31
N PRO A 679 24.33 -26.87 -16.65
CA PRO A 679 23.75 -26.49 -15.36
C PRO A 679 24.83 -26.32 -14.30
N PHE A 680 24.65 -25.34 -13.40
CA PHE A 680 25.56 -25.11 -12.27
C PHE A 680 25.14 -25.97 -11.08
N ASN A 681 26.10 -26.59 -10.41
CA ASN A 681 25.84 -27.37 -9.18
C ASN A 681 25.94 -26.47 -7.95
N VAL A 682 24.81 -26.17 -7.32
CA VAL A 682 24.73 -25.34 -6.09
C VAL A 682 25.45 -25.96 -4.88
N ASN A 683 25.85 -27.25 -4.96
CA ASN A 683 26.68 -27.91 -3.96
C ASN A 683 28.19 -27.73 -4.20
N SER A 684 28.60 -26.92 -5.18
CA SER A 684 30.00 -26.64 -5.43
C SER A 684 30.69 -26.03 -4.21
N THR A 685 31.79 -26.61 -3.77
CA THR A 685 32.67 -26.06 -2.74
C THR A 685 33.89 -25.33 -3.32
N SER A 686 33.88 -25.05 -4.63
CA SER A 686 34.93 -24.29 -5.32
C SER A 686 34.59 -22.80 -5.30
N VAL A 687 35.47 -22.00 -4.70
CA VAL A 687 35.35 -20.53 -4.70
C VAL A 687 35.39 -19.99 -6.13
N ASP A 688 36.28 -20.51 -6.98
CA ASP A 688 36.40 -20.10 -8.37
C ASP A 688 35.11 -20.36 -9.17
N ALA A 689 34.41 -21.47 -8.90
CA ALA A 689 33.14 -21.77 -9.54
C ALA A 689 32.04 -20.77 -9.16
N TRP A 690 31.96 -20.37 -7.89
CA TRP A 690 31.02 -19.35 -7.43
C TRP A 690 31.39 -17.96 -7.96
N ARG A 691 32.67 -17.61 -7.95
CA ARG A 691 33.18 -16.37 -8.57
C ARG A 691 32.74 -16.29 -10.03
N ALA A 692 32.94 -17.37 -10.80
CA ALA A 692 32.55 -17.42 -12.20
C ALA A 692 31.02 -17.28 -12.41
N LEU A 693 30.20 -17.78 -11.47
CA LEU A 693 28.75 -17.60 -11.52
C LEU A 693 28.37 -16.14 -11.24
N PHE A 694 28.85 -15.57 -10.12
CA PHE A 694 28.53 -14.20 -9.70
C PHE A 694 29.09 -13.14 -10.67
N SER A 695 30.20 -13.43 -11.35
CA SER A 695 30.77 -12.54 -12.38
C SER A 695 30.28 -12.84 -13.79
N SER A 696 29.31 -13.76 -13.98
CA SER A 696 28.92 -14.23 -15.32
C SER A 696 28.25 -13.17 -16.20
N LEU A 697 27.76 -12.08 -15.59
CA LEU A 697 27.18 -10.92 -16.26
C LEU A 697 28.16 -9.76 -16.43
N ARG A 698 29.43 -9.88 -16.01
CA ARG A 698 30.44 -8.83 -16.21
C ARG A 698 30.54 -8.43 -17.68
N GLY A 699 30.56 -7.11 -17.93
CA GLY A 699 30.59 -6.54 -19.28
C GLY A 699 29.30 -6.73 -20.09
N LYS A 700 28.21 -7.20 -19.48
CA LYS A 700 26.88 -7.18 -20.10
C LYS A 700 26.21 -5.83 -19.84
N ALA A 701 25.50 -5.35 -20.84
CA ALA A 701 24.71 -4.14 -20.69
C ALA A 701 23.45 -4.40 -19.86
N VAL A 702 23.10 -3.44 -19.02
CA VAL A 702 21.83 -3.35 -18.32
C VAL A 702 20.97 -2.29 -18.99
N ALA A 703 19.68 -2.56 -19.11
CA ALA A 703 18.75 -1.59 -19.64
C ALA A 703 18.49 -0.49 -18.59
N THR A 704 18.52 0.77 -19.01
CA THR A 704 18.31 1.93 -18.13
C THR A 704 17.27 2.88 -18.71
N LEU A 705 16.46 3.44 -17.82
CA LEU A 705 15.52 4.53 -18.08
C LEU A 705 15.69 5.56 -16.96
N GLY A 706 16.61 6.51 -17.16
CA GLY A 706 16.92 7.54 -16.18
C GLY A 706 15.67 8.31 -15.74
N LEU A 707 15.61 8.72 -14.46
CA LEU A 707 14.47 9.45 -13.92
C LEU A 707 14.14 10.72 -14.72
N GLU A 708 15.15 11.49 -15.11
CA GLU A 708 15.02 12.72 -15.90
C GLU A 708 14.42 12.45 -17.29
N ASP A 709 14.91 11.41 -17.96
CA ASP A 709 14.47 11.00 -19.29
C ASP A 709 13.08 10.32 -19.26
N SER A 710 12.70 9.72 -18.13
CA SER A 710 11.54 8.81 -18.04
C SER A 710 10.20 9.44 -18.41
N LEU A 711 10.08 10.75 -18.26
CA LEU A 711 8.87 11.51 -18.60
C LEU A 711 8.89 12.06 -20.03
N GLU A 712 10.02 11.96 -20.75
CA GLU A 712 10.15 12.51 -22.10
C GLU A 712 9.44 11.66 -23.16
N PRO A 713 8.90 12.27 -24.23
CA PRO A 713 8.45 11.54 -25.40
C PRO A 713 9.60 10.77 -26.07
N ASN A 714 9.37 9.49 -26.37
CA ASN A 714 10.36 8.55 -26.93
C ASN A 714 11.58 8.34 -26.03
N ALA A 715 11.42 8.46 -24.69
CA ALA A 715 12.48 8.18 -23.73
C ALA A 715 13.20 6.87 -24.10
N PRO A 716 14.48 6.94 -24.52
CA PRO A 716 15.17 5.76 -25.02
C PRO A 716 15.56 4.89 -23.83
N ILE A 717 15.14 3.63 -23.84
CA ILE A 717 15.76 2.65 -22.96
C ILE A 717 17.19 2.46 -23.46
N ARG A 718 18.16 2.86 -22.65
CA ARG A 718 19.58 2.81 -22.99
C ARG A 718 20.19 1.51 -22.50
N ALA A 719 21.25 1.08 -23.16
CA ALA A 719 22.05 -0.06 -22.74
C ALA A 719 23.32 0.50 -22.09
N ASP A 720 23.48 0.28 -20.79
CA ASP A 720 24.61 0.79 -20.02
C ASP A 720 25.50 -0.36 -19.50
N ILE A 721 26.82 -0.20 -19.60
CA ILE A 721 27.81 -1.22 -19.21
C ILE A 721 28.64 -0.65 -18.06
N SER A 722 28.70 -1.42 -16.97
CA SER A 722 29.55 -1.13 -15.82
C SER A 722 30.81 -2.03 -15.85
N ASP A 723 31.90 -1.56 -15.23
CA ASP A 723 33.16 -2.31 -15.14
C ASP A 723 33.02 -3.57 -14.27
N GLY A 724 32.31 -3.45 -13.16
CA GLY A 724 32.01 -4.55 -12.24
C GLY A 724 30.93 -5.51 -12.72
N SER A 725 30.56 -6.46 -11.86
CA SER A 725 29.49 -7.42 -12.15
C SER A 725 28.13 -6.79 -11.83
N PRO A 726 27.24 -6.59 -12.82
CA PRO A 726 26.00 -5.88 -12.59
C PRO A 726 24.99 -6.73 -11.80
N VAL A 727 24.36 -6.12 -10.78
CA VAL A 727 23.24 -6.67 -10.03
C VAL A 727 22.14 -5.62 -9.98
N SER A 728 20.94 -5.98 -10.40
CA SER A 728 19.78 -5.08 -10.44
C SER A 728 18.55 -5.81 -9.91
N ALA A 729 17.76 -5.12 -9.09
CA ALA A 729 16.47 -5.62 -8.59
C ALA A 729 15.35 -5.54 -9.66
N THR A 730 15.58 -4.80 -10.74
CA THR A 730 14.66 -4.60 -11.87
C THR A 730 15.38 -4.86 -13.20
N SER A 731 14.65 -5.26 -14.23
CA SER A 731 15.23 -5.46 -15.58
C SER A 731 15.56 -4.14 -16.28
N VAL A 732 14.88 -3.05 -15.90
CA VAL A 732 15.20 -1.68 -16.31
C VAL A 732 15.45 -0.83 -15.08
N SER A 733 16.70 -0.39 -14.91
CA SER A 733 17.16 0.46 -13.80
C SER A 733 16.84 1.93 -14.06
N ASN A 734 16.60 2.72 -13.01
CA ASN A 734 16.29 4.15 -13.14
C ASN A 734 17.43 5.08 -12.70
N GLY A 735 18.38 4.57 -11.93
CA GLY A 735 19.61 5.24 -11.55
C GLY A 735 20.84 4.61 -12.21
N GLU A 736 21.98 5.29 -12.04
CA GLU A 736 23.28 4.84 -12.53
C GLU A 736 23.78 3.60 -11.77
N ALA A 737 24.86 2.99 -12.25
CA ALA A 737 25.51 1.94 -11.48
C ALA A 737 26.33 2.55 -10.32
N TYR A 738 26.29 1.94 -9.14
CA TYR A 738 27.14 2.32 -8.01
C TYR A 738 27.91 1.12 -7.45
N GLU A 739 29.01 1.40 -6.75
CA GLU A 739 29.82 0.41 -6.03
C GLU A 739 29.66 0.59 -4.52
N GLY A 740 29.78 -0.49 -3.75
CA GLY A 740 29.68 -0.47 -2.30
C GLY A 740 28.24 -0.57 -1.77
N SER A 741 28.02 -0.02 -0.57
CA SER A 741 26.77 -0.12 0.18
C SER A 741 26.39 1.24 0.77
N PRO A 742 25.25 1.83 0.35
CA PRO A 742 24.71 3.03 0.97
C PRO A 742 24.51 2.85 2.47
N ALA A 743 25.00 3.81 3.25
CA ALA A 743 24.89 3.77 4.71
C ALA A 743 23.67 4.56 5.19
N ASP A 744 23.37 5.68 4.53
CA ASP A 744 22.26 6.54 4.86
C ASP A 744 21.09 6.32 3.88
N PRO A 745 19.85 6.11 4.37
CA PRO A 745 18.69 5.96 3.50
C PRO A 745 18.28 7.24 2.75
N ILE A 746 18.94 8.38 2.95
CA ILE A 746 18.79 9.55 2.07
C ILE A 746 19.47 9.35 0.70
N GLU A 747 20.48 8.46 0.63
CA GLU A 747 21.25 8.21 -0.59
C GLU A 747 20.36 7.62 -1.68
N MET A 748 20.26 8.33 -2.81
CA MET A 748 19.35 7.97 -3.91
C MET A 748 19.72 6.63 -4.54
N GLU A 749 21.01 6.30 -4.52
CA GLU A 749 21.59 5.06 -5.04
C GLU A 749 20.96 3.82 -4.40
N GLN A 750 20.54 3.92 -3.13
CA GLN A 750 19.84 2.82 -2.47
C GLN A 750 18.50 2.47 -3.14
N TRP A 751 17.85 3.45 -3.76
CA TRP A 751 16.43 3.38 -4.08
C TRP A 751 16.11 3.29 -5.56
N THR A 752 17.03 3.72 -6.42
CA THR A 752 16.77 3.85 -7.86
C THR A 752 17.86 3.20 -8.72
N SER A 753 19.05 3.01 -8.15
CA SER A 753 20.25 2.58 -8.85
C SER A 753 20.47 1.07 -8.82
N ARG A 754 21.40 0.61 -9.64
CA ARG A 754 21.86 -0.79 -9.70
C ARG A 754 23.26 -0.92 -9.12
N ARG A 755 23.62 -2.10 -8.64
CA ARG A 755 24.98 -2.37 -8.15
C ARG A 755 25.91 -2.81 -9.27
N SER A 756 27.15 -2.36 -9.19
CA SER A 756 28.30 -2.87 -9.93
C SER A 756 29.26 -3.50 -8.93
N LEU A 757 29.16 -4.82 -8.75
CA LEU A 757 29.99 -5.51 -7.76
C LEU A 757 31.46 -5.52 -8.18
N THR A 758 32.31 -5.07 -7.27
CA THR A 758 33.77 -5.11 -7.40
C THR A 758 34.29 -6.55 -7.36
N ASP A 759 35.54 -6.75 -7.80
CA ASP A 759 36.18 -8.07 -7.71
C ASP A 759 36.26 -8.56 -6.25
N ASP A 760 36.52 -7.68 -5.30
CA ASP A 760 36.64 -8.03 -3.88
C ASP A 760 35.29 -8.40 -3.25
N GLU A 761 34.21 -7.71 -3.61
CA GLU A 761 32.85 -8.08 -3.21
C GLU A 761 32.44 -9.43 -3.78
N VAL A 762 32.76 -9.70 -5.05
CA VAL A 762 32.49 -11.01 -5.68
C VAL A 762 33.33 -12.11 -5.01
N ASN A 763 34.59 -11.84 -4.68
CA ASN A 763 35.49 -12.78 -4.00
C ASN A 763 34.97 -13.14 -2.61
N SER A 764 34.71 -12.15 -1.77
CA SER A 764 34.20 -12.34 -0.41
C SER A 764 32.84 -13.06 -0.42
N LEU A 765 31.94 -12.70 -1.34
CA LEU A 765 30.66 -13.40 -1.49
C LEU A 765 30.84 -14.86 -1.92
N ALA A 766 31.76 -15.16 -2.84
CA ALA A 766 32.05 -16.54 -3.26
C ALA A 766 32.60 -17.39 -2.11
N GLU A 767 33.50 -16.83 -1.29
CA GLU A 767 34.03 -17.49 -0.10
C GLU A 767 32.93 -17.74 0.94
N ALA A 768 32.13 -16.71 1.26
CA ALA A 768 30.99 -16.83 2.17
C ALA A 768 29.95 -17.84 1.67
N MET A 769 29.71 -17.91 0.36
CA MET A 769 28.82 -18.90 -0.24
C MET A 769 29.36 -20.32 -0.05
N VAL A 770 30.66 -20.56 -0.24
CA VAL A 770 31.28 -21.86 0.07
C VAL A 770 31.15 -22.20 1.56
N LYS A 771 31.29 -21.23 2.48
CA LYS A 771 31.04 -21.46 3.93
C LYS A 771 29.60 -21.96 4.14
N GLN A 772 28.61 -21.31 3.53
CA GLN A 772 27.20 -21.71 3.65
C GLN A 772 26.89 -23.06 2.99
N VAL A 773 27.48 -23.35 1.82
CA VAL A 773 27.35 -24.66 1.16
C VAL A 773 27.93 -25.77 2.03
N LYS A 774 29.09 -25.58 2.67
CA LYS A 774 29.66 -26.58 3.58
C LYS A 774 28.85 -26.75 4.87
N LYS A 775 28.29 -25.65 5.38
CA LYS A 775 27.47 -25.67 6.61
C LYS A 775 26.11 -26.33 6.38
N ARG A 776 25.53 -26.12 5.19
CA ARG A 776 24.19 -26.58 4.85
C ARG A 776 24.24 -27.88 4.03
N GLY A 777 24.92 -27.86 2.89
CA GLY A 777 24.85 -28.92 1.89
C GLY A 777 25.32 -30.32 2.33
N PRO A 778 25.15 -31.33 1.46
CA PRO A 778 24.59 -31.17 0.12
C PRO A 778 23.08 -30.90 0.15
N PHE A 779 22.63 -29.90 -0.62
CA PHE A 779 21.23 -29.62 -0.90
C PHE A 779 20.69 -30.68 -1.87
N LEU A 780 19.51 -31.20 -1.60
CA LEU A 780 18.84 -32.22 -2.42
C LEU A 780 18.03 -31.63 -3.58
N SER A 781 17.70 -30.34 -3.51
CA SER A 781 16.96 -29.62 -4.55
C SER A 781 17.31 -28.13 -4.59
N LEU A 782 16.83 -27.41 -5.62
CA LEU A 782 17.02 -25.96 -5.70
C LEU A 782 16.18 -25.24 -4.65
N SER A 783 14.97 -25.72 -4.39
CA SER A 783 14.14 -25.12 -3.33
C SER A 783 14.80 -25.23 -1.95
N GLU A 784 15.52 -26.32 -1.64
CA GLU A 784 16.28 -26.44 -0.38
C GLU A 784 17.46 -25.45 -0.31
N PHE A 785 18.12 -25.18 -1.45
CA PHE A 785 19.20 -24.19 -1.51
C PHE A 785 18.69 -22.75 -1.29
N VAL A 786 17.57 -22.40 -1.95
CA VAL A 786 16.96 -21.07 -1.85
C VAL A 786 16.35 -20.85 -0.47
N ASN A 787 15.73 -21.88 0.11
CA ASN A 787 15.01 -21.75 1.37
C ASN A 787 15.88 -21.83 2.62
N ARG A 788 15.39 -21.19 3.70
CA ARG A 788 15.84 -21.46 5.07
C ARG A 788 15.55 -22.91 5.46
N ARG A 789 16.31 -23.43 6.42
CA ARG A 789 16.12 -24.80 6.91
C ARG A 789 15.15 -24.85 8.07
N LEU A 790 14.01 -25.49 7.83
CA LEU A 790 13.09 -25.83 8.90
C LEU A 790 13.68 -26.99 9.70
N GLY A 791 14.03 -26.73 10.96
CA GLY A 791 14.49 -27.77 11.88
C GLY A 791 14.86 -27.20 13.23
N GLY A 792 14.54 -27.91 14.32
CA GLY A 792 14.88 -27.49 15.68
C GLY A 792 16.36 -27.59 16.05
N GLY A 793 17.24 -27.73 15.07
CA GLY A 793 18.70 -27.79 15.25
C GLY A 793 19.31 -26.39 15.37
N ASP A 794 20.30 -26.07 14.52
CA ASP A 794 20.88 -24.74 14.47
C ASP A 794 19.83 -23.71 13.99
N ARG A 795 19.28 -22.96 14.96
CA ARG A 795 18.23 -21.94 14.74
C ARG A 795 18.65 -20.86 13.74
N GLN A 796 19.94 -20.57 13.62
CA GLN A 796 20.44 -19.60 12.64
C GLN A 796 20.26 -20.08 11.19
N LEU A 797 20.23 -21.39 10.95
CA LEU A 797 19.90 -21.95 9.63
C LEU A 797 18.41 -21.79 9.29
N SER A 798 17.57 -21.61 10.31
CA SER A 798 16.13 -21.41 10.18
C SER A 798 15.73 -19.96 9.93
N VAL A 799 16.66 -19.00 10.02
CA VAL A 799 16.36 -17.57 9.81
C VAL A 799 16.26 -17.21 8.33
N LYS A 800 17.15 -17.74 7.48
CA LYS A 800 17.27 -17.34 6.08
C LYS A 800 17.92 -18.40 5.19
N GLY A 801 17.74 -18.24 3.88
CA GLY A 801 18.32 -19.08 2.83
C GLY A 801 19.85 -18.97 2.73
N ALA A 802 20.47 -19.85 1.94
CA ALA A 802 21.93 -19.96 1.90
C ALA A 802 22.62 -18.72 1.30
N LEU A 803 22.09 -18.16 0.21
CA LEU A 803 22.64 -16.96 -0.44
C LEU A 803 22.55 -15.72 0.47
N GLN A 804 21.39 -15.52 1.10
CA GLN A 804 21.19 -14.41 2.02
C GLN A 804 22.10 -14.51 3.24
N ALA A 805 22.27 -15.72 3.80
CA ALA A 805 23.22 -15.94 4.88
C ALA A 805 24.68 -15.68 4.48
N ALA A 806 25.04 -15.79 3.20
CA ALA A 806 26.36 -15.40 2.70
C ALA A 806 26.48 -13.87 2.55
N LEU A 807 25.44 -13.18 2.06
CA LEU A 807 25.40 -11.71 1.98
C LEU A 807 25.45 -11.03 3.36
N ASP A 808 24.91 -11.67 4.39
CA ASP A 808 24.93 -11.18 5.77
C ASP A 808 26.19 -11.58 6.54
N ASP A 809 27.13 -12.30 5.93
CA ASP A 809 28.42 -12.62 6.55
C ASP A 809 29.17 -11.29 6.83
N PRO A 810 29.70 -11.08 8.06
CA PRO A 810 30.45 -9.88 8.41
C PRO A 810 31.65 -9.60 7.48
N ASP A 811 32.23 -10.65 6.88
CA ASP A 811 33.36 -10.53 5.94
C ASP A 811 32.92 -10.05 4.53
N VAL A 812 31.61 -9.94 4.27
CA VAL A 812 31.04 -9.47 3.00
C VAL A 812 30.53 -8.04 3.18
N SER A 813 31.11 -7.10 2.43
CA SER A 813 30.83 -5.66 2.53
C SER A 813 29.57 -5.21 1.78
N ILE A 814 29.00 -6.07 0.92
CA ILE A 814 27.87 -5.73 0.04
C ILE A 814 26.71 -5.10 0.83
N ASN A 815 26.39 -5.60 2.02
CA ASN A 815 25.29 -5.08 2.83
C ASN A 815 25.74 -4.34 4.09
N GLU A 816 27.01 -3.92 4.16
CA GLU A 816 27.58 -3.32 5.36
C GLU A 816 26.83 -2.06 5.82
N GLY A 817 26.46 -1.17 4.89
CA GLY A 817 25.76 0.08 5.18
C GLY A 817 24.35 -0.11 5.77
N PHE A 818 23.75 -1.28 5.60
CA PHE A 818 22.44 -1.61 6.19
C PHE A 818 22.54 -2.04 7.66
N ARG A 819 23.72 -2.47 8.12
CA ARG A 819 23.94 -3.04 9.47
C ARG A 819 24.04 -1.99 10.58
N GLY A 820 23.77 -0.73 10.27
CA GLY A 820 23.79 0.36 11.24
C GLY A 820 22.76 0.18 12.37
N PRO A 821 23.05 0.65 13.60
CA PRO A 821 22.16 0.49 14.74
C PRO A 821 20.82 1.21 14.56
N ILE A 822 20.78 2.35 13.87
CA ILE A 822 19.53 3.09 13.57
C ILE A 822 18.59 2.33 12.61
N ARG A 823 19.14 1.36 11.87
CA ARG A 823 18.44 0.49 10.92
C ARG A 823 18.31 -0.93 11.46
N SER A 824 18.39 -1.13 12.77
CA SER A 824 18.25 -2.41 13.45
C SER A 824 17.18 -2.32 14.54
N PHE A 825 16.61 -3.45 14.94
CA PHE A 825 15.71 -3.45 16.10
C PHE A 825 16.50 -3.27 17.39
N SER A 826 15.99 -2.47 18.32
CA SER A 826 16.53 -2.40 19.68
C SER A 826 16.08 -3.62 20.51
N GLU A 827 16.80 -3.95 21.58
CA GLU A 827 16.40 -5.00 22.51
C GLU A 827 15.02 -4.73 23.13
N GLU A 828 14.71 -3.45 23.38
CA GLU A 828 13.42 -3.02 23.90
C GLU A 828 12.29 -3.26 22.87
N GLU A 829 12.51 -2.93 21.60
CA GLU A 829 11.55 -3.21 20.53
C GLU A 829 11.29 -4.71 20.40
N VAL A 830 12.34 -5.53 20.38
CA VAL A 830 12.24 -7.00 20.32
C VAL A 830 11.48 -7.55 21.53
N SER A 831 11.79 -7.06 22.73
CA SER A 831 11.11 -7.49 23.96
C SER A 831 9.63 -7.10 23.96
N ARG A 832 9.28 -5.90 23.48
CA ARG A 832 7.88 -5.43 23.43
C ARG A 832 7.05 -6.21 22.41
N MET A 833 7.64 -6.58 21.28
CA MET A 833 6.99 -7.40 20.26
C MET A 833 6.74 -8.84 20.72
N ASN A 834 7.56 -9.39 21.63
CA ASN A 834 7.41 -10.77 22.12
C ASN A 834 7.31 -11.82 20.97
N PRO A 835 8.28 -11.86 20.04
CA PRO A 835 8.25 -12.75 18.89
C PRO A 835 8.40 -14.22 19.29
N ALA A 836 7.74 -15.13 18.56
CA ALA A 836 7.91 -16.58 18.73
C ALA A 836 9.31 -17.05 18.26
N PHE A 837 9.93 -16.30 17.35
CA PHE A 837 11.27 -16.56 16.83
C PHE A 837 12.10 -15.26 16.82
N PRO A 838 12.71 -14.87 17.96
CA PRO A 838 13.45 -13.62 18.10
C PRO A 838 14.61 -13.46 17.10
N GLU A 839 15.31 -14.54 16.77
CA GLU A 839 16.44 -14.50 15.84
C GLU A 839 16.02 -14.09 14.41
N ALA A 840 14.74 -14.23 14.06
CA ALA A 840 14.22 -13.71 12.80
C ALA A 840 14.24 -12.17 12.74
N LEU A 841 14.28 -11.48 13.88
CA LEU A 841 14.43 -10.03 13.98
C LEU A 841 15.89 -9.57 14.02
N GLU A 842 16.85 -10.48 14.10
CA GLU A 842 18.26 -10.11 14.00
C GLU A 842 18.58 -9.53 12.62
N GLY A 843 19.50 -8.56 12.60
CA GLY A 843 19.91 -7.84 11.39
C GLY A 843 19.01 -6.67 11.00
N PRO A 844 19.30 -6.05 9.86
CA PRO A 844 18.64 -4.83 9.40
C PRO A 844 17.10 -4.88 9.34
N VAL A 845 16.49 -3.75 9.67
CA VAL A 845 15.09 -3.40 9.40
C VAL A 845 14.87 -3.16 7.91
N ALA A 846 15.89 -2.64 7.23
CA ALA A 846 15.93 -2.32 5.81
C ALA A 846 15.96 -3.55 4.88
N TYR A 847 15.83 -4.77 5.40
CA TYR A 847 15.68 -5.93 4.54
C TYR A 847 14.46 -5.81 3.64
N GLY A 848 14.66 -6.17 2.36
CA GLY A 848 13.67 -6.01 1.30
C GLY A 848 13.65 -4.61 0.66
N SER A 849 14.46 -3.67 1.15
CA SER A 849 14.72 -2.42 0.44
C SER A 849 15.36 -2.66 -0.92
N ALA A 850 15.25 -1.67 -1.81
CA ALA A 850 15.48 -1.82 -3.25
C ALA A 850 16.93 -2.12 -3.68
N ALA A 851 17.90 -2.08 -2.75
CA ALA A 851 19.34 -2.08 -3.03
C ALA A 851 20.03 -3.43 -2.86
#